data_AF-A0A9W4KF55-F1
#
_entry.id   AF-A0A9W4KF55-F1
#
_cell.length_a   1.000
_cell.length_b   1.000
_cell.length_c   1.000
_cell.angle_alpha   90.00
_cell.angle_beta   90.00
_cell.angle_gamma   90.00
#
_symmetry.space_group_name_H-M   'P 1'
#
loop_
_entity.id
_entity.type
_entity.pdbx_description
1 polymer ?
#
loop_
_entity_poly.entity_id
_entity_poly.type
_entity_poly.pdbx_seq_one_letter_code
_entity_poly.pdbx_strand_id
1 'polypeptide(L)'
;MAASLEEVDPRLKAHTELVNWFVQHGGTVDKSVRIAQDASRGVHLQVKKDWPEAIPKETRVINTPIKVSMSWYNSIGYESPRGSFPKHGVDLPRTWIDQVGPEETFAFFLMGQYLRGPEGFWYPYIRTLPQPGQLTTPLFFGEEDVDWIQGTGIPEAAVERIKIWEQKYDLGYLQLDAIGFPDCEQYTWELYLWASTIITSRAFSSKVLSGAVEPDDLPEDGVSALLPLIDLPNHRPMAKVEWRAGDEDIGLLVLEDHSAGQEISNNYGPRNNEQLLINYGFCIAGNPTDYRIVHLGVKSDSPLGKAKARQLELFPQVAKNIEDHYYIFNPFYPLLAPETKMEHSIFSPALFDALTVMESNPRERKMLEITEGCIRIPPGYGNSHGIYAALAQISFELMAHATNLKASAEHLPLQPATLNQTHSQIYRNGQIALDQAALVIATWTITRGREHKRGESWDDTKVLLHELMARVPAGLLSDDVMSRIRVRILERPSLITRNGELFRLGELFSLLPAEMQEPAQACFQHALAEASQVILSISTDPQTLFAMVICLLVATYNSPEARSTLSSRLNRWFTFLLEQYPPPSNTSRSIETGVDEASETLRQFQQYAMAGQPSSLAPGDGVNWLTEDSGWLDSEWLQWAWTVAGSEMVMIPLEPFEILKMEGSLSILKQACLYVPQEAAAPSTSSLSHLSTRSLRAQGASARSFASVSEAPPVKHYGGLQDQDRIFTNLYGHHGADLKSSMKYGDWYRTKDMILKGDDWLISEIKASGLRGRGGAGFPSGLKYSFMNFKDWDKDPRPRYLVVNADEGEPGTCKDREIMRKDPQKLIEGCLVVGRAMNANAAYIYIRGEFYHEATVLQRAINEAYEAGLIGKNACGSGYDFDVYIHRGMGAYICGEETSLIESIEGKAGKPRLKPPFPAAVGLFGCPSTVTNVETVAVTPTIMRRGASWFSSFGRERNAGTKLFCISGHVNNPVTVEEEMSISLRELIEKHCGGVRGGWDNLLAVIPGGSSTPVIPKSVADNQLMDFDALKDSQSGLGTAAVIVMDKSTDIVRAISRLSTFYKHESCGQCTPCREGSKWTMQMMQRLETGNAREREIDMLQELTKQVEGHTICALGEAFAWPIQGLIRHFRPELEARIRQYEKELGAAPFAGGWHPNSRAEGKLISPGM
;
A
#
# COMPACT_ATOMS: atom_id res chain seq x y z
N MET A 1 11.50 17.25 -51.63
CA MET A 1 11.36 18.65 -52.10
C MET A 1 11.95 19.54 -51.02
N ALA A 2 12.72 20.58 -51.35
CA ALA A 2 13.25 21.50 -50.36
C ALA A 2 12.12 22.36 -49.80
N ALA A 3 11.99 22.43 -48.46
CA ALA A 3 11.10 23.38 -47.82
C ALA A 3 11.71 24.78 -47.86
N SER A 4 10.89 25.79 -48.05
CA SER A 4 11.29 27.20 -48.02
C SER A 4 11.83 27.59 -46.65
N LEU A 5 12.95 28.32 -46.64
CA LEU A 5 13.51 28.95 -45.45
C LEU A 5 12.53 30.01 -44.91
N GLU A 6 11.80 29.67 -43.84
CA GLU A 6 11.36 30.69 -42.87
C GLU A 6 12.61 31.32 -42.22
N GLU A 7 12.50 32.56 -41.76
CA GLU A 7 13.59 33.21 -41.00
C GLU A 7 13.90 32.41 -39.73
N VAL A 8 15.03 31.70 -39.74
CA VAL A 8 15.48 30.92 -38.58
C VAL A 8 15.81 31.89 -37.45
N ASP A 9 15.03 31.84 -36.37
CA ASP A 9 15.33 32.60 -35.15
C ASP A 9 16.78 32.31 -34.73
N PRO A 10 17.66 33.33 -34.66
CA PRO A 10 19.08 33.11 -34.40
C PRO A 10 19.33 32.42 -33.05
N ARG A 11 18.39 32.48 -32.10
CA ARG A 11 18.43 31.77 -30.82
C ARG A 11 18.18 30.27 -30.95
N LEU A 12 17.45 29.84 -31.99
CA LEU A 12 17.17 28.43 -32.30
C LEU A 12 18.13 27.83 -33.32
N LYS A 13 19.21 28.53 -33.71
CA LYS A 13 20.18 28.05 -34.70
C LYS A 13 20.77 26.67 -34.35
N ALA A 14 21.24 26.48 -33.11
CA ALA A 14 21.81 25.21 -32.66
C ALA A 14 20.79 24.05 -32.73
N HIS A 15 19.55 24.30 -32.31
CA HIS A 15 18.43 23.35 -32.39
C HIS A 15 18.03 23.01 -33.83
N THR A 16 18.03 24.01 -34.72
CA THR A 16 17.73 23.83 -36.16
C THR A 16 18.78 22.94 -36.82
N GLU A 17 20.05 23.19 -36.52
CA GLU A 17 21.16 22.37 -37.01
C GLU A 17 21.17 20.96 -36.37
N LEU A 18 20.73 20.81 -35.11
CA LEU A 18 20.47 19.48 -34.52
C LEU A 18 19.37 18.73 -35.27
N VAL A 19 18.22 19.35 -35.55
CA VAL A 19 17.15 18.71 -36.34
C VAL A 19 17.66 18.30 -37.72
N ASN A 20 18.46 19.14 -38.38
CA ASN A 20 19.06 18.80 -39.67
C ASN A 20 20.00 17.59 -39.58
N TRP A 21 20.89 17.54 -38.58
CA TRP A 21 21.77 16.39 -38.33
C TRP A 21 20.96 15.12 -38.01
N PHE A 22 19.95 15.25 -37.15
CA PHE A 22 19.08 14.15 -36.73
C PHE A 22 18.33 13.52 -37.91
N VAL A 23 17.76 14.35 -38.80
CA VAL A 23 17.08 13.90 -40.02
C VAL A 23 18.05 13.31 -41.04
N GLN A 24 19.27 13.86 -41.19
CA GLN A 24 20.32 13.26 -42.02
C GLN A 24 20.70 11.85 -41.54
N HIS A 25 20.63 11.60 -40.23
CA HIS A 25 20.88 10.29 -39.64
C HIS A 25 19.60 9.43 -39.50
N GLY A 26 18.51 9.80 -40.19
CA GLY A 26 17.30 8.98 -40.33
C GLY A 26 16.22 9.18 -39.27
N GLY A 27 16.38 10.14 -38.36
CA GLY A 27 15.34 10.49 -37.41
C GLY A 27 14.22 11.33 -38.04
N THR A 28 13.04 11.34 -37.42
CA THR A 28 11.90 12.13 -37.93
C THR A 28 11.26 12.94 -36.82
N VAL A 29 10.92 14.19 -37.13
CA VAL A 29 10.05 15.06 -36.33
C VAL A 29 8.78 15.27 -37.14
N ASP A 30 7.60 15.13 -36.53
CA ASP A 30 6.35 15.26 -37.28
C ASP A 30 6.17 16.68 -37.84
N LYS A 31 5.67 16.76 -39.08
CA LYS A 31 5.48 18.02 -39.80
C LYS A 31 4.54 19.01 -39.09
N SER A 32 3.70 18.53 -38.18
CA SER A 32 2.75 19.33 -37.40
C SER A 32 3.40 20.06 -36.22
N VAL A 33 4.54 19.60 -35.73
CA VAL A 33 5.26 20.20 -34.59
C VAL A 33 6.49 21.00 -35.03
N ARG A 34 6.99 21.85 -34.14
CA ARG A 34 8.26 22.55 -34.26
C ARG A 34 8.90 22.79 -32.90
N ILE A 35 10.22 22.91 -32.87
CA ILE A 35 10.94 23.51 -31.75
C ILE A 35 10.63 25.02 -31.77
N ALA A 36 10.37 25.58 -30.60
CA ALA A 36 10.11 27.00 -30.41
C ALA A 36 10.75 27.51 -29.12
N GLN A 37 10.79 28.83 -28.97
CA GLN A 37 11.28 29.47 -27.76
C GLN A 37 10.38 30.65 -27.38
N ASP A 38 10.08 30.79 -26.10
CA ASP A 38 9.54 32.03 -25.53
C ASP A 38 10.10 32.29 -24.13
N ALA A 39 9.82 33.48 -23.59
CA ALA A 39 10.37 33.94 -22.31
C ALA A 39 9.80 33.21 -21.08
N SER A 40 8.69 32.48 -21.21
CA SER A 40 8.02 31.79 -20.10
C SER A 40 8.33 30.30 -20.05
N ARG A 41 8.54 29.66 -21.20
CA ARG A 41 8.73 28.21 -21.33
C ARG A 41 10.13 27.80 -21.77
N GLY A 42 11.01 28.76 -22.06
CA GLY A 42 12.30 28.48 -22.68
C GLY A 42 12.13 27.78 -24.03
N VAL A 43 13.08 26.91 -24.38
CA VAL A 43 13.03 26.08 -25.59
C VAL A 43 12.10 24.89 -25.34
N HIS A 44 11.14 24.67 -26.23
CA HIS A 44 10.12 23.64 -26.09
C HIS A 44 9.63 23.10 -27.44
N LEU A 45 8.93 21.95 -27.42
CA LEU A 45 8.22 21.39 -28.57
C LEU A 45 6.77 21.89 -28.56
N GLN A 46 6.27 22.42 -29.68
CA GLN A 46 4.85 22.80 -29.81
C GLN A 46 4.28 22.42 -31.17
N VAL A 47 2.97 22.24 -31.23
CA VAL A 47 2.23 22.22 -32.51
C VAL A 47 2.40 23.58 -33.19
N LYS A 48 2.61 23.58 -34.51
CA LYS A 48 2.71 24.81 -35.32
C LYS A 48 1.44 25.65 -35.17
N LYS A 49 1.60 26.98 -35.15
CA LYS A 49 0.49 27.93 -34.91
C LYS A 49 -0.45 28.06 -36.11
N ASP A 50 0.07 27.76 -37.28
CA ASP A 50 -0.57 27.72 -38.60
C ASP A 50 -1.08 26.31 -38.97
N TRP A 51 -0.95 25.33 -38.08
CA TRP A 51 -1.43 23.97 -38.32
C TRP A 51 -2.98 23.94 -38.33
N PRO A 52 -3.63 23.35 -39.36
CA PRO A 52 -5.05 23.60 -39.62
C PRO A 52 -6.03 22.88 -38.68
N GLU A 53 -5.63 21.77 -38.06
CA GLU A 53 -6.46 20.92 -37.19
C GLU A 53 -5.64 20.50 -35.97
N ALA A 54 -6.29 20.03 -34.89
CA ALA A 54 -5.57 19.45 -33.76
C ALA A 54 -4.83 18.16 -34.19
N ILE A 55 -3.63 17.92 -33.64
CA ILE A 55 -2.95 16.65 -33.85
C ILE A 55 -3.64 15.58 -33.00
N PRO A 56 -4.00 14.41 -33.55
CA PRO A 56 -4.72 13.39 -32.80
C PRO A 56 -3.80 12.66 -31.83
N LYS A 57 -4.37 12.13 -30.75
CA LYS A 57 -3.73 11.11 -29.92
C LYS A 57 -3.20 9.93 -30.77
N GLU A 58 -2.19 9.24 -30.24
CA GLU A 58 -1.34 8.26 -30.91
C GLU A 58 -0.40 8.83 -31.99
N THR A 59 -0.34 10.16 -32.19
CA THR A 59 0.66 10.76 -33.10
C THR A 59 2.08 10.62 -32.54
N ARG A 60 2.98 10.00 -33.31
CA ARG A 60 4.43 9.91 -33.03
C ARG A 60 5.12 11.21 -33.45
N VAL A 61 5.26 12.15 -32.51
CA VAL A 61 5.76 13.52 -32.80
C VAL A 61 7.28 13.60 -32.96
N ILE A 62 8.03 12.70 -32.33
CA ILE A 62 9.49 12.53 -32.50
C ILE A 62 9.78 11.03 -32.65
N ASN A 63 10.72 10.71 -33.53
CA ASN A 63 11.26 9.39 -33.72
C ASN A 63 12.79 9.42 -33.78
N THR A 64 13.45 8.88 -32.75
CA THR A 64 14.90 8.89 -32.55
C THR A 64 15.49 7.52 -32.91
N PRO A 65 16.28 7.39 -33.99
CA PRO A 65 16.95 6.14 -34.33
C PRO A 65 17.94 5.73 -33.25
N ILE A 66 18.05 4.44 -32.95
CA ILE A 66 18.93 3.98 -31.87
C ILE A 66 20.41 4.33 -32.15
N LYS A 67 20.82 4.30 -33.42
CA LYS A 67 22.19 4.69 -33.85
C LYS A 67 22.59 6.14 -33.59
N VAL A 68 21.66 7.04 -33.24
CA VAL A 68 22.01 8.43 -32.81
C VAL A 68 21.98 8.61 -31.30
N SER A 69 21.52 7.60 -30.54
CA SER A 69 21.64 7.61 -29.08
C SER A 69 23.10 7.64 -28.64
N MET A 70 23.34 8.15 -27.44
CA MET A 70 24.65 8.10 -26.78
C MET A 70 24.48 7.40 -25.43
N SER A 71 25.29 6.38 -25.16
CA SER A 71 25.15 5.52 -23.98
C SER A 71 26.48 4.87 -23.61
N TRP A 72 26.48 4.12 -22.50
CA TRP A 72 27.60 3.23 -22.16
C TRP A 72 28.01 2.28 -23.30
N TYR A 73 27.07 1.78 -24.11
CA TYR A 73 27.39 0.89 -25.24
C TYR A 73 28.32 1.53 -26.27
N ASN A 74 28.22 2.86 -26.45
CA ASN A 74 29.13 3.59 -27.31
C ASN A 74 30.55 3.62 -26.73
N SER A 75 30.70 3.79 -25.41
CA SER A 75 32.03 3.84 -24.76
C SER A 75 32.85 2.55 -24.94
N ILE A 76 32.17 1.40 -24.99
CA ILE A 76 32.80 0.10 -25.21
C ILE A 76 32.91 -0.29 -26.69
N GLY A 77 32.26 0.45 -27.60
CA GLY A 77 32.19 0.10 -29.02
C GLY A 77 31.39 -1.17 -29.28
N TYR A 78 30.20 -1.28 -28.67
CA TYR A 78 29.38 -2.50 -28.74
C TYR A 78 28.90 -2.80 -30.17
N GLU A 79 29.07 -4.04 -30.61
CA GLU A 79 28.58 -4.55 -31.90
C GLU A 79 27.79 -5.83 -31.70
N SER A 80 26.58 -5.89 -32.26
CA SER A 80 25.70 -7.06 -32.27
C SER A 80 25.03 -7.22 -33.63
N PRO A 81 24.37 -8.38 -33.90
CA PRO A 81 23.54 -8.55 -35.08
C PRO A 81 22.32 -7.61 -35.15
N ARG A 82 21.89 -7.01 -34.02
CA ARG A 82 20.77 -6.07 -33.94
C ARG A 82 21.18 -4.61 -34.08
N GLY A 83 22.41 -4.28 -33.73
CA GLY A 83 22.88 -2.89 -33.73
C GLY A 83 24.36 -2.74 -33.42
N SER A 84 24.93 -1.63 -33.88
CA SER A 84 26.30 -1.20 -33.58
C SER A 84 26.25 0.18 -32.93
N PHE A 85 27.04 0.36 -31.88
CA PHE A 85 27.19 1.57 -31.09
C PHE A 85 28.65 2.02 -31.17
N PRO A 86 29.04 2.80 -32.19
CA PRO A 86 30.43 3.19 -32.36
C PRO A 86 30.87 4.12 -31.23
N LYS A 87 32.17 4.08 -30.93
CA LYS A 87 32.84 5.00 -29.99
C LYS A 87 32.94 6.43 -30.50
N HIS A 88 32.80 6.65 -31.80
CA HIS A 88 32.96 7.94 -32.48
C HIS A 88 34.23 8.72 -32.01
N GLY A 89 35.35 8.01 -31.90
CA GLY A 89 36.68 8.60 -31.65
C GLY A 89 36.97 8.99 -30.20
N VAL A 90 36.34 8.34 -29.21
CA VAL A 90 36.74 8.38 -27.79
C VAL A 90 36.97 6.94 -27.31
N ASP A 91 38.23 6.58 -27.07
CA ASP A 91 38.67 5.21 -26.82
C ASP A 91 39.12 4.99 -25.38
N LEU A 92 38.17 4.95 -24.44
CA LEU A 92 38.45 4.66 -23.03
C LEU A 92 39.03 3.24 -22.85
N PRO A 93 40.06 3.03 -22.00
CA PRO A 93 40.68 1.71 -21.82
C PRO A 93 39.73 0.70 -21.20
N ARG A 94 39.61 -0.50 -21.80
CA ARG A 94 38.66 -1.52 -21.30
C ARG A 94 38.90 -1.93 -19.85
N THR A 95 40.17 -2.05 -19.45
CA THR A 95 40.59 -2.36 -18.07
C THR A 95 40.17 -1.29 -17.05
N TRP A 96 39.98 -0.05 -17.49
CA TRP A 96 39.48 1.05 -16.67
C TRP A 96 37.94 1.00 -16.58
N ILE A 97 37.26 0.79 -17.71
CA ILE A 97 35.79 0.64 -17.78
C ILE A 97 35.30 -0.46 -16.83
N ASP A 98 35.98 -1.61 -16.84
CA ASP A 98 35.63 -2.77 -16.01
C ASP A 98 35.93 -2.54 -14.50
N GLN A 99 36.67 -1.48 -14.13
CA GLN A 99 36.99 -1.11 -12.75
C GLN A 99 36.08 -0.03 -12.19
N VAL A 100 35.76 1.02 -12.97
CA VAL A 100 34.94 2.15 -12.50
C VAL A 100 33.45 1.90 -12.59
N GLY A 101 33.00 1.03 -13.50
CA GLY A 101 31.58 0.73 -13.71
C GLY A 101 30.89 1.61 -14.78
N PRO A 102 29.61 1.33 -15.08
CA PRO A 102 28.93 1.88 -16.24
C PRO A 102 28.54 3.36 -16.13
N GLU A 103 28.15 3.84 -14.94
CA GLU A 103 27.74 5.25 -14.72
C GLU A 103 28.92 6.20 -14.96
N GLU A 104 30.04 5.92 -14.28
CA GLU A 104 31.30 6.65 -14.35
C GLU A 104 31.86 6.60 -15.77
N THR A 105 31.86 5.40 -16.38
CA THR A 105 32.31 5.23 -17.76
C THR A 105 31.49 6.11 -18.73
N PHE A 106 30.17 6.19 -18.55
CA PHE A 106 29.34 7.02 -19.43
C PHE A 106 29.57 8.52 -19.19
N ALA A 107 29.80 8.94 -17.95
CA ALA A 107 30.18 10.32 -17.63
C ALA A 107 31.50 10.72 -18.32
N PHE A 108 32.57 9.94 -18.14
CA PHE A 108 33.85 10.19 -18.83
C PHE A 108 33.73 10.10 -20.35
N PHE A 109 32.91 9.19 -20.90
CA PHE A 109 32.68 9.12 -22.34
C PHE A 109 32.01 10.39 -22.89
N LEU A 110 31.02 10.94 -22.16
CA LEU A 110 30.37 12.21 -22.50
C LEU A 110 31.36 13.40 -22.40
N MET A 111 32.24 13.42 -21.40
CA MET A 111 33.33 14.42 -21.30
C MET A 111 34.24 14.36 -22.55
N GLY A 112 34.68 13.17 -22.95
CA GLY A 112 35.50 12.99 -24.15
C GLY A 112 34.78 13.43 -25.43
N GLN A 113 33.49 13.13 -25.58
CA GLN A 113 32.69 13.56 -26.73
C GLN A 113 32.47 15.08 -26.75
N TYR A 114 32.41 15.73 -25.59
CA TYR A 114 32.38 17.19 -25.48
C TYR A 114 33.73 17.82 -25.93
N LEU A 115 34.85 17.29 -25.44
CA LEU A 115 36.20 17.79 -25.74
C LEU A 115 36.56 17.71 -27.23
N ARG A 116 36.00 16.74 -27.98
CA ARG A 116 36.15 16.66 -29.45
C ARG A 116 35.59 17.88 -30.22
N GLY A 117 34.74 18.70 -29.59
CA GLY A 117 34.21 19.92 -30.21
C GLY A 117 33.56 19.66 -31.57
N PRO A 118 33.74 20.56 -32.57
CA PRO A 118 33.13 20.44 -33.90
C PRO A 118 33.45 19.14 -34.69
N GLU A 119 34.46 18.37 -34.27
CA GLU A 119 34.85 17.09 -34.87
C GLU A 119 34.18 15.87 -34.19
N GLY A 120 33.32 16.10 -33.20
CA GLY A 120 32.52 15.08 -32.52
C GLY A 120 31.24 14.73 -33.29
N PHE A 121 30.91 13.44 -33.37
CA PHE A 121 29.70 12.96 -34.07
C PHE A 121 28.41 13.55 -33.48
N TRP A 122 28.31 13.60 -32.15
CA TRP A 122 27.19 14.19 -31.43
C TRP A 122 27.31 15.70 -31.18
N TYR A 123 28.30 16.39 -31.77
CA TYR A 123 28.49 17.84 -31.55
C TYR A 123 27.21 18.68 -31.76
N PRO A 124 26.36 18.41 -32.78
CA PRO A 124 25.10 19.13 -32.94
C PRO A 124 24.14 19.00 -31.76
N TYR A 125 24.16 17.87 -31.05
CA TYR A 125 23.36 17.59 -29.86
C TYR A 125 24.01 18.14 -28.58
N ILE A 126 25.30 17.88 -28.37
CA ILE A 126 26.02 18.28 -27.14
C ILE A 126 25.93 19.78 -26.87
N ARG A 127 26.00 20.62 -27.91
CA ARG A 127 25.86 22.09 -27.78
C ARG A 127 24.42 22.61 -27.58
N THR A 128 23.41 21.74 -27.68
CA THR A 128 22.00 22.08 -27.33
C THR A 128 21.66 21.71 -25.88
N LEU A 129 22.50 20.89 -25.24
CA LEU A 129 22.47 20.69 -23.81
C LEU A 129 22.87 21.99 -23.09
N PRO A 130 22.45 22.22 -21.83
CA PRO A 130 23.05 23.26 -21.00
C PRO A 130 24.57 23.09 -20.95
N GLN A 131 25.32 24.13 -21.30
CA GLN A 131 26.79 24.09 -21.27
C GLN A 131 27.31 24.21 -19.82
N PRO A 132 28.58 23.88 -19.53
CA PRO A 132 29.19 24.15 -18.23
C PRO A 132 28.95 25.62 -17.79
N GLY A 133 28.53 25.81 -16.54
CA GLY A 133 28.14 27.13 -16.00
C GLY A 133 26.72 27.61 -16.38
N GLN A 134 25.93 26.84 -17.15
CA GLN A 134 24.53 27.16 -17.48
C GLN A 134 23.52 26.24 -16.77
N LEU A 135 23.98 25.34 -15.91
CA LEU A 135 23.13 24.40 -15.16
C LEU A 135 22.52 25.09 -13.93
N THR A 136 21.22 24.87 -13.72
CA THR A 136 20.40 25.51 -12.68
C THR A 136 20.09 24.57 -11.51
N THR A 137 20.79 23.45 -11.39
CA THR A 137 20.71 22.57 -10.21
C THR A 137 21.51 23.17 -9.05
N PRO A 138 21.09 22.97 -7.79
CA PRO A 138 21.79 23.43 -6.58
C PRO A 138 23.29 23.11 -6.50
N LEU A 139 23.75 22.08 -7.21
CA LEU A 139 25.16 21.69 -7.35
C LEU A 139 26.07 22.79 -7.96
N PHE A 140 25.49 23.80 -8.61
CA PHE A 140 26.20 24.92 -9.24
C PHE A 140 25.79 26.30 -8.67
N PHE A 141 25.07 26.34 -7.54
CA PHE A 141 24.66 27.61 -6.94
C PHE A 141 25.87 28.32 -6.33
N GLY A 142 26.01 29.62 -6.62
CA GLY A 142 26.91 30.50 -5.89
C GLY A 142 26.32 30.86 -4.51
N GLU A 143 27.12 31.50 -3.65
CA GLU A 143 26.73 31.86 -2.27
C GLU A 143 25.37 32.58 -2.23
N GLU A 144 25.17 33.60 -3.08
CA GLU A 144 23.91 34.36 -3.19
C GLU A 144 22.69 33.51 -3.63
N ASP A 145 22.88 32.41 -4.36
CA ASP A 145 21.80 31.52 -4.79
C ASP A 145 21.51 30.44 -3.73
N VAL A 146 22.53 30.02 -2.96
CA VAL A 146 22.38 29.07 -1.83
C VAL A 146 21.52 29.68 -0.72
N ASP A 147 21.62 30.97 -0.45
CA ASP A 147 20.80 31.65 0.56
C ASP A 147 19.28 31.48 0.32
N TRP A 148 18.84 31.31 -0.93
CA TRP A 148 17.43 31.08 -1.26
C TRP A 148 16.89 29.68 -0.91
N ILE A 149 17.79 28.71 -0.71
CA ILE A 149 17.47 27.34 -0.27
C ILE A 149 17.85 27.07 1.19
N GLN A 150 18.39 28.06 1.92
CA GLN A 150 18.75 27.93 3.33
C GLN A 150 17.56 27.59 4.23
N GLY A 151 17.77 26.71 5.21
CA GLY A 151 16.72 26.17 6.07
C GLY A 151 15.83 25.10 5.41
N THR A 152 16.15 24.67 4.19
CA THR A 152 15.65 23.42 3.59
C THR A 152 16.75 22.36 3.66
N GLY A 153 16.48 21.09 3.36
CA GLY A 153 17.52 20.04 3.29
C GLY A 153 18.30 19.98 1.96
N ILE A 154 18.04 20.89 1.01
CA ILE A 154 18.72 20.88 -0.29
C ILE A 154 20.21 21.25 -0.21
N PRO A 155 20.67 22.24 0.60
CA PRO A 155 22.10 22.54 0.73
C PRO A 155 22.93 21.33 1.17
N GLU A 156 22.47 20.60 2.18
CA GLU A 156 23.13 19.39 2.69
C GLU A 156 23.16 18.29 1.63
N ALA A 157 22.02 18.01 0.99
CA ALA A 157 21.92 17.01 -0.06
C ALA A 157 22.77 17.34 -1.30
N ALA A 158 22.93 18.63 -1.63
CA ALA A 158 23.80 19.09 -2.71
C ALA A 158 25.29 18.88 -2.37
N VAL A 159 25.72 19.25 -1.15
CA VAL A 159 27.08 19.03 -0.65
C VAL A 159 27.42 17.54 -0.56
N GLU A 160 26.51 16.72 -0.07
CA GLU A 160 26.71 15.27 -0.01
C GLU A 160 26.84 14.64 -1.40
N ARG A 161 25.98 15.05 -2.35
CA ARG A 161 26.06 14.57 -3.74
C ARG A 161 27.36 15.00 -4.41
N ILE A 162 27.79 16.25 -4.25
CA ILE A 162 29.08 16.75 -4.73
C ILE A 162 30.21 15.86 -4.21
N LYS A 163 30.25 15.61 -2.90
CA LYS A 163 31.28 14.79 -2.25
C LYS A 163 31.31 13.34 -2.76
N ILE A 164 30.15 12.72 -2.97
CA ILE A 164 30.06 11.36 -3.54
C ILE A 164 30.59 11.33 -4.97
N TRP A 165 30.23 12.33 -5.78
CA TRP A 165 30.68 12.44 -7.16
C TRP A 165 32.16 12.82 -7.29
N GLU A 166 32.69 13.64 -6.37
CA GLU A 166 34.12 14.00 -6.27
C GLU A 166 34.97 12.75 -5.98
N GLN A 167 34.53 11.91 -5.03
CA GLN A 167 35.18 10.61 -4.77
C GLN A 167 35.16 9.65 -5.97
N LYS A 168 34.03 9.59 -6.70
CA LYS A 168 33.89 8.79 -7.94
C LYS A 168 34.81 9.34 -9.05
N TYR A 169 34.87 10.67 -9.21
CA TYR A 169 35.76 11.35 -10.15
C TYR A 169 37.23 11.12 -9.84
N ASP A 170 37.68 11.36 -8.60
CA ASP A 170 39.08 11.19 -8.20
C ASP A 170 39.55 9.76 -8.45
N LEU A 171 38.73 8.77 -8.08
CA LEU A 171 39.02 7.36 -8.33
C LEU A 171 39.17 7.06 -9.83
N GLY A 172 38.22 7.53 -10.66
CA GLY A 172 38.26 7.33 -12.10
C GLY A 172 39.43 8.05 -12.76
N TYR A 173 39.64 9.33 -12.43
CA TYR A 173 40.72 10.17 -12.97
C TYR A 173 42.09 9.60 -12.64
N LEU A 174 42.36 9.27 -11.37
CA LEU A 174 43.67 8.74 -10.95
C LEU A 174 44.00 7.40 -11.62
N GLN A 175 43.00 6.56 -11.86
CA GLN A 175 43.20 5.31 -12.61
C GLN A 175 43.45 5.56 -14.10
N LEU A 176 42.79 6.56 -14.69
CA LEU A 176 42.92 6.90 -16.11
C LEU A 176 44.30 7.53 -16.41
N ASP A 177 44.74 8.45 -15.55
CA ASP A 177 46.07 9.07 -15.57
C ASP A 177 47.19 8.02 -15.35
N ALA A 178 47.03 7.11 -14.39
CA ALA A 178 48.00 6.04 -14.12
C ALA A 178 48.20 5.04 -15.29
N ILE A 179 47.22 4.94 -16.20
CA ILE A 179 47.30 4.13 -17.42
C ILE A 179 47.93 4.92 -18.59
N GLY A 180 48.16 6.22 -18.42
CA GLY A 180 48.75 7.10 -19.44
C GLY A 180 47.78 7.47 -20.56
N PHE A 181 46.50 7.69 -20.22
CA PHE A 181 45.48 8.08 -21.17
C PHE A 181 45.80 9.45 -21.82
N PRO A 182 45.68 9.61 -23.16
CA PRO A 182 45.98 10.88 -23.82
C PRO A 182 45.08 12.03 -23.35
N ASP A 183 45.66 13.22 -23.22
CA ASP A 183 44.95 14.47 -22.88
C ASP A 183 44.11 14.38 -21.58
N CYS A 184 44.52 13.50 -20.64
CA CYS A 184 43.78 13.23 -19.40
C CYS A 184 43.57 14.50 -18.56
N GLU A 185 44.50 15.46 -18.61
CA GLU A 185 44.39 16.75 -17.90
C GLU A 185 43.20 17.62 -18.34
N GLN A 186 42.59 17.32 -19.49
CA GLN A 186 41.38 18.00 -19.98
C GLN A 186 40.09 17.42 -19.37
N TYR A 187 40.15 16.25 -18.75
CA TYR A 187 39.01 15.61 -18.09
C TYR A 187 38.84 16.17 -16.67
N THR A 188 38.49 17.46 -16.58
CA THR A 188 38.42 18.17 -15.29
C THR A 188 37.19 17.80 -14.45
N TRP A 189 37.27 18.05 -13.14
CA TRP A 189 36.16 17.92 -12.20
C TRP A 189 34.91 18.69 -12.64
N GLU A 190 35.07 19.94 -13.11
CA GLU A 190 33.97 20.77 -13.60
C GLU A 190 33.23 20.11 -14.77
N LEU A 191 33.97 19.47 -15.69
CA LEU A 191 33.41 18.78 -16.83
C LEU A 191 32.77 17.43 -16.44
N TYR A 192 33.30 16.74 -15.44
CA TYR A 192 32.68 15.54 -14.87
C TYR A 192 31.37 15.85 -14.13
N LEU A 193 31.35 16.91 -13.33
CA LEU A 193 30.18 17.41 -12.63
C LEU A 193 29.08 17.83 -13.63
N TRP A 194 29.45 18.50 -14.71
CA TRP A 194 28.57 18.76 -15.85
C TRP A 194 28.02 17.46 -16.47
N ALA A 195 28.90 16.53 -16.87
CA ALA A 195 28.49 15.29 -17.54
C ALA A 195 27.56 14.43 -16.67
N SER A 196 27.86 14.27 -15.38
CA SER A 196 27.05 13.55 -14.40
C SER A 196 25.68 14.21 -14.20
N THR A 197 25.62 15.55 -14.20
CA THR A 197 24.35 16.30 -14.12
C THR A 197 23.51 16.15 -15.39
N ILE A 198 24.13 16.18 -16.58
CA ILE A 198 23.44 15.92 -17.85
C ILE A 198 22.84 14.52 -17.86
N ILE A 199 23.62 13.50 -17.48
CA ILE A 199 23.13 12.11 -17.42
C ILE A 199 21.96 11.99 -16.43
N THR A 200 22.11 12.55 -15.23
CA THR A 200 21.05 12.53 -14.18
C THR A 200 19.76 13.22 -14.62
N SER A 201 19.86 14.33 -15.36
CA SER A 201 18.71 15.16 -15.74
C SER A 201 18.04 14.78 -17.06
N ARG A 202 18.71 14.04 -17.95
CA ARG A 202 18.25 13.81 -19.35
C ARG A 202 18.35 12.38 -19.85
N ALA A 203 19.07 11.49 -19.17
CA ALA A 203 19.22 10.13 -19.66
C ALA A 203 18.00 9.25 -19.33
N PHE A 204 17.68 8.36 -20.26
CA PHE A 204 16.66 7.33 -20.13
C PHE A 204 17.32 6.03 -19.68
N SER A 205 16.58 5.13 -19.04
CA SER A 205 17.06 3.77 -18.74
C SER A 205 17.47 3.05 -20.04
N SER A 206 18.58 2.28 -19.99
CA SER A 206 19.07 1.40 -21.07
C SER A 206 17.99 0.54 -21.73
N LYS A 207 16.90 0.22 -21.02
CA LYS A 207 15.75 -0.56 -21.51
C LYS A 207 15.12 0.03 -22.79
N VAL A 208 15.28 1.33 -23.08
CA VAL A 208 14.87 1.95 -24.36
C VAL A 208 15.68 1.49 -25.58
N LEU A 209 16.87 0.91 -25.37
CA LEU A 209 17.76 0.40 -26.42
C LEU A 209 17.57 -1.11 -26.69
N SER A 210 16.58 -1.75 -26.07
CA SER A 210 16.34 -3.21 -26.13
C SER A 210 16.02 -3.78 -27.51
N GLY A 211 15.73 -2.92 -28.50
CA GLY A 211 15.68 -3.30 -29.91
C GLY A 211 17.04 -3.62 -30.52
N ALA A 212 18.08 -2.83 -30.18
CA ALA A 212 19.41 -2.88 -30.80
C ALA A 212 20.50 -3.56 -29.94
N VAL A 213 20.23 -3.76 -28.65
CA VAL A 213 21.10 -4.47 -27.70
C VAL A 213 20.52 -5.86 -27.45
N GLU A 214 21.36 -6.90 -27.40
CA GLU A 214 20.89 -8.24 -27.07
C GLU A 214 20.35 -8.30 -25.62
N PRO A 215 19.29 -9.08 -25.32
CA PRO A 215 18.71 -9.15 -23.97
C PRO A 215 19.70 -9.55 -22.88
N ASP A 216 20.65 -10.43 -23.21
CA ASP A 216 21.70 -10.87 -22.29
C ASP A 216 22.78 -9.79 -22.06
N ASP A 217 22.82 -8.74 -22.88
CA ASP A 217 23.78 -7.63 -22.84
C ASP A 217 23.16 -6.32 -22.28
N LEU A 218 21.92 -6.36 -21.77
CA LEU A 218 21.23 -5.25 -21.09
C LEU A 218 21.39 -5.37 -19.56
N PRO A 219 22.25 -4.56 -18.90
CA PRO A 219 22.26 -4.51 -17.44
C PRO A 219 20.96 -3.90 -16.91
N GLU A 220 20.43 -4.49 -15.83
CA GLU A 220 19.18 -4.00 -15.24
C GLU A 220 19.35 -2.70 -14.43
N ASP A 221 20.56 -2.45 -13.91
CA ASP A 221 20.92 -1.27 -13.11
C ASP A 221 22.16 -0.54 -13.66
N GLY A 222 22.25 0.78 -13.43
CA GLY A 222 23.45 1.60 -13.68
C GLY A 222 23.76 1.96 -15.15
N VAL A 223 22.95 1.54 -16.14
CA VAL A 223 23.11 1.96 -17.54
C VAL A 223 21.98 2.87 -18.00
N SER A 224 22.36 3.99 -18.61
CA SER A 224 21.44 4.98 -19.17
C SER A 224 21.86 5.41 -20.59
N ALA A 225 20.95 6.09 -21.28
CA ALA A 225 21.12 6.54 -22.66
C ALA A 225 20.54 7.95 -22.85
N LEU A 226 21.33 8.84 -23.45
CA LEU A 226 20.88 10.13 -23.95
C LEU A 226 20.27 9.96 -25.33
N LEU A 227 19.07 10.52 -25.51
CA LEU A 227 18.26 10.36 -26.72
C LEU A 227 18.00 11.74 -27.36
N PRO A 228 18.76 12.13 -28.40
CA PRO A 228 18.64 13.45 -29.01
C PRO A 228 17.20 13.78 -29.43
N LEU A 229 16.80 15.03 -29.15
CA LEU A 229 15.45 15.62 -29.34
C LEU A 229 14.33 15.02 -28.47
N ILE A 230 14.47 13.79 -27.98
CA ILE A 230 13.51 13.17 -27.06
C ILE A 230 13.59 13.79 -25.66
N ASP A 231 14.77 14.26 -25.25
CA ASP A 231 15.03 14.96 -23.99
C ASP A 231 14.71 16.47 -24.01
N LEU A 232 14.19 16.98 -25.13
CA LEU A 232 13.90 18.41 -25.34
C LEU A 232 12.55 18.90 -24.77
N PRO A 233 11.43 18.14 -24.80
CA PRO A 233 10.15 18.65 -24.32
C PRO A 233 10.12 18.89 -22.81
N ASN A 234 9.58 20.04 -22.38
CA ASN A 234 9.49 20.42 -20.97
C ASN A 234 8.62 19.46 -20.15
N HIS A 235 8.95 19.27 -18.87
CA HIS A 235 8.12 18.46 -17.99
C HIS A 235 6.80 19.15 -17.63
N ARG A 236 5.68 18.44 -17.80
CA ARG A 236 4.38 18.78 -17.18
C ARG A 236 3.86 17.56 -16.39
N PRO A 237 3.51 17.69 -15.10
CA PRO A 237 2.94 16.62 -14.30
C PRO A 237 1.66 16.09 -14.95
N MET A 238 1.50 14.77 -14.92
CA MET A 238 0.35 14.08 -15.54
C MET A 238 0.20 14.24 -17.06
N ALA A 239 1.17 14.82 -17.77
CA ALA A 239 1.13 14.91 -19.23
C ALA A 239 0.96 13.54 -19.88
N LYS A 240 0.06 13.48 -20.86
CA LYS A 240 -0.37 12.26 -21.53
C LYS A 240 0.52 11.98 -22.72
N VAL A 241 1.72 11.48 -22.43
CA VAL A 241 2.72 11.04 -23.41
C VAL A 241 3.24 9.65 -23.08
N GLU A 242 3.70 8.93 -24.10
CA GLU A 242 4.32 7.60 -23.98
C GLU A 242 5.61 7.55 -24.81
N TRP A 243 6.61 6.85 -24.26
CA TRP A 243 7.81 6.45 -24.98
C TRP A 243 7.63 5.03 -25.50
N ARG A 244 7.63 4.84 -26.82
CA ARG A 244 7.61 3.50 -27.44
C ARG A 244 8.98 3.17 -28.00
N ALA A 245 9.70 2.26 -27.37
CA ALA A 245 10.89 1.64 -27.93
C ALA A 245 10.48 0.64 -29.03
N GLY A 246 11.11 0.74 -30.19
CA GLY A 246 11.02 -0.22 -31.29
C GLY A 246 12.39 -0.83 -31.60
N ASP A 247 12.45 -1.63 -32.65
CA ASP A 247 13.66 -2.39 -32.99
C ASP A 247 14.82 -1.50 -33.50
N GLU A 248 14.49 -0.44 -34.26
CA GLU A 248 15.49 0.49 -34.84
C GLU A 248 15.40 1.91 -34.26
N ASP A 249 14.31 2.25 -33.57
CA ASP A 249 13.97 3.63 -33.20
C ASP A 249 13.15 3.74 -31.90
N ILE A 250 13.11 4.95 -31.33
CA ILE A 250 12.40 5.27 -30.08
C ILE A 250 11.46 6.44 -30.35
N GLY A 251 10.18 6.28 -30.00
CA GLY A 251 9.11 7.22 -30.32
C GLY A 251 8.58 7.98 -29.13
N LEU A 252 8.45 9.30 -29.26
CA LEU A 252 7.56 10.11 -28.42
C LEU A 252 6.17 10.11 -29.04
N LEU A 253 5.18 9.57 -28.33
CA LEU A 253 3.78 9.62 -28.72
C LEU A 253 2.98 10.50 -27.76
N VAL A 254 2.05 11.27 -28.32
CA VAL A 254 1.01 11.95 -27.55
C VAL A 254 -0.19 11.03 -27.37
N LEU A 255 -0.78 10.98 -26.18
CA LEU A 255 -1.96 10.17 -25.85
C LEU A 255 -3.24 11.02 -25.69
N GLU A 256 -3.14 12.33 -25.87
CA GLU A 256 -4.24 13.29 -25.96
C GLU A 256 -4.13 14.12 -27.24
N ASP A 257 -5.22 14.75 -27.67
CA ASP A 257 -5.21 15.62 -28.85
C ASP A 257 -4.59 16.98 -28.48
N HIS A 258 -3.69 17.51 -29.32
CA HIS A 258 -3.06 18.82 -29.08
C HIS A 258 -3.43 19.84 -30.17
N SER A 259 -3.91 21.02 -29.76
CA SER A 259 -4.32 22.11 -30.66
C SER A 259 -3.14 22.91 -31.22
N ALA A 260 -3.37 23.67 -32.29
CA ALA A 260 -2.36 24.56 -32.88
C ALA A 260 -1.76 25.52 -31.84
N GLY A 261 -0.42 25.61 -31.79
CA GLY A 261 0.31 26.40 -30.79
C GLY A 261 0.39 25.80 -29.37
N GLN A 262 -0.22 24.64 -29.10
CA GLN A 262 -0.12 23.96 -27.82
C GLN A 262 1.26 23.28 -27.69
N GLU A 263 1.83 23.33 -26.49
CA GLU A 263 3.06 22.62 -26.14
C GLU A 263 2.83 21.11 -26.06
N ILE A 264 3.85 20.36 -26.46
CA ILE A 264 3.97 18.94 -26.17
C ILE A 264 4.94 18.82 -24.99
N SER A 265 4.51 18.18 -23.91
CA SER A 265 5.26 18.09 -22.66
C SER A 265 5.73 16.66 -22.37
N ASN A 266 6.88 16.54 -21.72
CA ASN A 266 7.41 15.32 -21.13
C ASN A 266 6.76 15.03 -19.76
N ASN A 267 6.83 13.78 -19.28
CA ASN A 267 6.36 13.35 -17.97
C ASN A 267 7.40 12.46 -17.26
N TYR A 268 8.13 13.03 -16.29
CA TYR A 268 9.13 12.33 -15.45
C TYR A 268 8.52 11.52 -14.29
N GLY A 269 7.20 11.32 -14.30
CA GLY A 269 6.45 10.70 -13.21
C GLY A 269 6.01 11.69 -12.11
N PRO A 270 5.50 11.20 -10.97
CA PRO A 270 4.94 12.01 -9.89
C PRO A 270 6.04 12.62 -8.99
N ARG A 271 6.89 13.47 -9.56
CA ARG A 271 8.03 14.10 -8.88
C ARG A 271 7.58 15.28 -8.02
N ASN A 272 8.15 15.40 -6.82
CA ASN A 272 8.04 16.60 -5.98
C ASN A 272 9.00 17.69 -6.46
N ASN A 273 8.79 18.93 -6.02
CA ASN A 273 9.63 20.05 -6.44
C ASN A 273 11.08 19.94 -5.93
N GLU A 274 11.32 19.25 -4.81
CA GLU A 274 12.66 18.93 -4.31
C GLU A 274 13.44 18.06 -5.32
N GLN A 275 12.85 16.94 -5.76
CA GLN A 275 13.44 16.06 -6.78
C GLN A 275 13.61 16.76 -8.13
N LEU A 276 12.69 17.66 -8.49
CA LEU A 276 12.83 18.44 -9.73
C LEU A 276 13.98 19.45 -9.64
N LEU A 277 14.14 20.14 -8.51
CA LEU A 277 15.23 21.10 -8.31
C LEU A 277 16.59 20.43 -8.25
N ILE A 278 16.75 19.39 -7.41
CA ILE A 278 18.07 18.76 -7.18
C ILE A 278 18.57 17.92 -8.37
N ASN A 279 17.66 17.33 -9.16
CA ASN A 279 18.05 16.46 -10.29
C ASN A 279 17.94 17.14 -11.66
N TYR A 280 17.08 18.17 -11.82
CA TYR A 280 16.80 18.79 -13.12
C TYR A 280 16.94 20.32 -13.14
N GLY A 281 17.09 20.97 -11.97
CA GLY A 281 17.35 22.40 -11.88
C GLY A 281 16.13 23.31 -12.09
N PHE A 282 14.91 22.79 -11.94
CA PHE A 282 13.69 23.60 -12.05
C PHE A 282 12.62 23.16 -11.05
N CYS A 283 11.67 24.07 -10.79
CA CYS A 283 10.48 23.82 -9.96
C CYS A 283 9.22 24.23 -10.71
N ILE A 284 8.11 23.54 -10.41
CA ILE A 284 6.79 23.82 -10.98
C ILE A 284 5.93 24.51 -9.92
N ALA A 285 5.50 25.74 -10.22
CA ALA A 285 4.56 26.47 -9.38
C ALA A 285 3.22 25.74 -9.31
N GLY A 286 2.72 25.47 -8.10
CA GLY A 286 1.47 24.74 -7.90
C GLY A 286 1.53 23.27 -8.32
N ASN A 287 2.70 22.63 -8.31
CA ASN A 287 2.87 21.23 -8.70
C ASN A 287 1.85 20.30 -8.01
N PRO A 288 0.93 19.65 -8.75
CA PRO A 288 -0.07 18.78 -8.13
C PRO A 288 0.52 17.46 -7.61
N THR A 289 1.72 17.07 -8.05
CA THR A 289 2.46 15.89 -7.54
C THR A 289 3.50 16.26 -6.48
N ASP A 290 3.39 17.44 -5.86
CA ASP A 290 4.31 17.82 -4.78
C ASP A 290 4.06 17.05 -3.48
N TYR A 291 5.13 16.80 -2.74
CA TYR A 291 5.11 16.21 -1.40
C TYR A 291 6.40 16.57 -0.64
N ARG A 292 6.35 16.62 0.69
CA ARG A 292 7.50 16.81 1.57
C ARG A 292 7.89 15.46 2.19
N ILE A 293 9.19 15.16 2.23
CA ILE A 293 9.74 14.07 3.03
C ILE A 293 9.98 14.60 4.45
N VAL A 294 9.57 13.86 5.46
CA VAL A 294 9.71 14.20 6.88
C VAL A 294 10.68 13.22 7.51
N HIS A 295 11.69 13.73 8.23
CA HIS A 295 12.67 12.92 8.94
C HIS A 295 12.50 13.08 10.45
N LEU A 296 12.01 12.03 11.13
CA LEU A 296 11.60 12.11 12.55
C LEU A 296 12.75 12.10 13.58
N GLY A 297 14.02 12.07 13.16
CA GLY A 297 15.18 12.14 14.08
C GLY A 297 15.17 11.10 15.21
N VAL A 298 14.75 9.86 14.90
CA VAL A 298 14.38 8.84 15.90
C VAL A 298 15.59 8.42 16.76
N LYS A 299 15.60 8.82 18.03
CA LYS A 299 16.61 8.37 19.01
C LYS A 299 16.43 6.90 19.36
N SER A 300 17.53 6.19 19.59
CA SER A 300 17.54 4.75 19.90
C SER A 300 16.82 4.38 21.20
N ASP A 301 16.75 5.29 22.16
CA ASP A 301 16.07 5.14 23.45
C ASP A 301 14.56 5.47 23.41
N SER A 302 14.09 6.11 22.34
CA SER A 302 12.66 6.40 22.15
C SER A 302 11.82 5.12 21.99
N PRO A 303 10.49 5.18 22.19
CA PRO A 303 9.61 4.03 21.96
C PRO A 303 9.75 3.44 20.55
N LEU A 304 9.83 4.30 19.53
CA LEU A 304 10.00 3.89 18.14
C LEU A 304 11.40 3.34 17.85
N GLY A 305 12.46 3.93 18.43
CA GLY A 305 13.83 3.42 18.31
C GLY A 305 13.98 2.02 18.90
N LYS A 306 13.42 1.79 20.10
CA LYS A 306 13.33 0.47 20.74
C LYS A 306 12.50 -0.53 19.92
N ALA A 307 11.39 -0.07 19.33
CA ALA A 307 10.56 -0.91 18.46
C ALA A 307 11.31 -1.32 17.18
N LYS A 308 12.08 -0.42 16.57
CA LYS A 308 12.93 -0.69 15.40
C LYS A 308 14.09 -1.63 15.71
N ALA A 309 14.79 -1.42 16.83
CA ALA A 309 15.81 -2.36 17.29
C ALA A 309 15.22 -3.77 17.43
N ARG A 310 14.04 -3.89 18.07
CA ARG A 310 13.33 -5.17 18.20
C ARG A 310 12.81 -5.73 16.87
N GLN A 311 12.43 -4.89 15.92
CA GLN A 311 12.07 -5.33 14.56
C GLN A 311 13.28 -5.93 13.84
N LEU A 312 14.47 -5.32 13.96
CA LEU A 312 15.71 -5.85 13.40
C LEU A 312 16.17 -7.14 14.09
N GLU A 313 15.95 -7.29 15.40
CA GLU A 313 16.16 -8.55 16.13
C GLU A 313 15.24 -9.68 15.64
N LEU A 314 13.97 -9.37 15.37
CA LEU A 314 12.97 -10.33 14.90
C LEU A 314 13.09 -10.64 13.40
N PHE A 315 13.55 -9.68 12.59
CA PHE A 315 13.61 -9.74 11.12
C PHE A 315 14.95 -9.17 10.59
N PRO A 316 16.10 -9.84 10.79
CA PRO A 316 17.43 -9.30 10.43
C PRO A 316 17.60 -8.91 8.95
N GLN A 317 16.83 -9.53 8.06
CA GLN A 317 16.80 -9.23 6.63
C GLN A 317 16.27 -7.82 6.29
N VAL A 318 15.49 -7.19 7.18
CA VAL A 318 14.93 -5.85 6.99
C VAL A 318 16.02 -4.76 6.97
N ALA A 319 17.18 -5.03 7.59
CA ALA A 319 18.27 -4.08 7.77
C ALA A 319 18.91 -3.52 6.48
N LYS A 320 18.61 -4.10 5.30
CA LYS A 320 19.40 -3.82 4.09
C LYS A 320 18.92 -2.67 3.19
N ASN A 321 17.67 -2.20 3.27
CA ASN A 321 17.13 -1.31 2.21
C ASN A 321 15.89 -0.45 2.58
N ILE A 322 15.62 -0.14 3.86
CA ILE A 322 14.50 0.73 4.23
C ILE A 322 15.00 2.05 4.83
N GLU A 323 15.09 3.07 3.99
CA GLU A 323 15.09 4.46 4.47
C GLU A 323 13.69 4.77 5.02
N ASP A 324 13.64 5.32 6.24
CA ASP A 324 12.41 5.69 6.93
C ASP A 324 11.78 6.97 6.35
N HIS A 325 11.35 6.90 5.09
CA HIS A 325 10.72 8.03 4.41
C HIS A 325 9.24 8.15 4.76
N TYR A 326 8.92 9.22 5.47
CA TYR A 326 7.57 9.63 5.82
C TYR A 326 7.15 10.81 4.94
N TYR A 327 5.90 10.83 4.47
CA TYR A 327 5.45 11.81 3.47
C TYR A 327 4.28 12.67 3.93
N ILE A 328 4.32 13.95 3.53
CA ILE A 328 3.19 14.90 3.52
C ILE A 328 2.87 15.23 2.05
N PHE A 329 1.68 14.88 1.58
CA PHE A 329 1.22 15.04 0.21
C PHE A 329 0.43 16.33 -0.01
N ASN A 330 0.54 16.89 -1.22
CA ASN A 330 -0.33 17.98 -1.68
C ASN A 330 -1.82 17.55 -1.66
N PRO A 331 -2.79 18.40 -1.25
CA PRO A 331 -4.24 18.13 -1.40
C PRO A 331 -4.70 17.77 -2.82
N PHE A 332 -3.92 18.09 -3.85
CA PHE A 332 -4.15 17.72 -5.25
C PHE A 332 -3.46 16.42 -5.69
N TYR A 333 -2.70 15.75 -4.83
CA TYR A 333 -1.88 14.58 -5.19
C TYR A 333 -2.71 13.47 -5.85
N PRO A 334 -2.40 13.09 -7.11
CA PRO A 334 -3.32 12.35 -7.98
C PRO A 334 -3.35 10.84 -7.75
N LEU A 335 -2.38 10.29 -7.00
CA LEU A 335 -2.23 8.84 -6.80
C LEU A 335 -2.87 8.32 -5.50
N LEU A 336 -3.53 9.19 -4.72
CA LEU A 336 -4.24 8.80 -3.51
C LEU A 336 -5.65 8.30 -3.86
N ALA A 337 -5.97 7.08 -3.42
CA ALA A 337 -7.25 6.44 -3.72
C ALA A 337 -8.44 7.27 -3.20
N PRO A 338 -9.63 7.20 -3.85
CA PRO A 338 -10.84 7.89 -3.41
C PRO A 338 -11.21 7.59 -1.95
N GLU A 339 -11.08 6.33 -1.54
CA GLU A 339 -11.43 5.80 -0.23
C GLU A 339 -10.39 6.04 0.88
N THR A 340 -9.21 6.58 0.56
CA THR A 340 -8.19 6.91 1.57
C THR A 340 -8.76 7.92 2.58
N LYS A 341 -8.61 7.61 3.87
CA LYS A 341 -9.05 8.44 5.00
C LYS A 341 -8.59 9.89 4.86
N MET A 342 -9.35 10.84 5.38
CA MET A 342 -9.10 12.28 5.25
C MET A 342 -7.65 12.65 5.61
N GLU A 343 -7.18 12.20 6.77
CA GLU A 343 -5.83 12.46 7.28
C GLU A 343 -4.78 11.70 6.47
N HIS A 344 -5.04 10.43 6.10
CA HIS A 344 -4.16 9.67 5.20
C HIS A 344 -4.13 10.20 3.76
N SER A 345 -5.01 11.13 3.41
CA SER A 345 -4.98 11.82 2.13
C SER A 345 -4.02 13.03 2.09
N ILE A 346 -3.33 13.29 3.21
CA ILE A 346 -2.24 14.25 3.35
C ILE A 346 -1.02 13.59 4.00
N PHE A 347 -1.19 12.85 5.11
CA PHE A 347 -0.09 12.23 5.85
C PHE A 347 0.02 10.74 5.53
N SER A 348 1.20 10.29 5.10
CA SER A 348 1.43 8.85 4.87
C SER A 348 1.08 8.00 6.11
N PRO A 349 0.53 6.77 5.93
CA PRO A 349 0.23 5.90 7.07
C PRO A 349 1.45 5.60 7.95
N ALA A 350 2.63 5.45 7.36
CA ALA A 350 3.89 5.25 8.09
C ALA A 350 4.24 6.44 9.01
N LEU A 351 3.96 7.68 8.61
CA LEU A 351 4.16 8.87 9.46
C LEU A 351 3.28 8.81 10.70
N PHE A 352 2.02 8.42 10.51
CA PHE A 352 1.06 8.25 11.60
C PHE A 352 1.46 7.12 12.54
N ASP A 353 1.74 5.93 12.01
CA ASP A 353 2.15 4.77 12.81
C ASP A 353 3.41 5.08 13.63
N ALA A 354 4.42 5.71 13.02
CA ALA A 354 5.66 6.13 13.69
C ALA A 354 5.42 7.14 14.82
N LEU A 355 4.64 8.19 14.57
CA LEU A 355 4.37 9.23 15.57
C LEU A 355 3.41 8.76 16.67
N THR A 356 2.40 7.95 16.34
CA THR A 356 1.54 7.31 17.35
C THR A 356 2.35 6.36 18.24
N VAL A 357 3.38 5.68 17.71
CA VAL A 357 4.31 4.89 18.54
C VAL A 357 5.19 5.80 19.41
N MET A 358 5.71 6.92 18.89
CA MET A 358 6.50 7.87 19.68
C MET A 358 5.71 8.50 20.84
N GLU A 359 4.51 9.00 20.56
CA GLU A 359 3.65 9.72 21.52
C GLU A 359 2.76 8.79 22.37
N SER A 360 2.90 7.47 22.21
CA SER A 360 2.07 6.48 22.92
C SER A 360 2.29 6.48 24.43
N ASN A 361 1.20 6.40 25.19
CA ASN A 361 1.26 6.28 26.65
C ASN A 361 1.61 4.84 27.11
N PRO A 362 1.90 4.58 28.40
CA PRO A 362 2.26 3.24 28.90
C PRO A 362 1.21 2.14 28.65
N ARG A 363 -0.07 2.49 28.50
CA ARG A 363 -1.18 1.58 28.19
C ARG A 363 -1.17 1.24 26.69
N GLU A 364 -1.08 2.24 25.84
CA GLU A 364 -1.02 2.10 24.38
C GLU A 364 0.21 1.27 23.94
N ARG A 365 1.37 1.49 24.56
CA ARG A 365 2.60 0.72 24.29
C ARG A 365 2.49 -0.78 24.52
N LYS A 366 1.55 -1.25 25.35
CA LYS A 366 1.30 -2.69 25.56
C LYS A 366 0.63 -3.36 24.36
N MET A 367 0.03 -2.59 23.46
CA MET A 367 -0.61 -3.06 22.23
C MET A 367 0.29 -2.97 20.99
N LEU A 368 1.56 -2.56 21.14
CA LEU A 368 2.50 -2.38 20.05
C LEU A 368 2.65 -3.65 19.17
N GLU A 369 2.25 -3.53 17.90
CA GLU A 369 2.46 -4.55 16.87
C GLU A 369 3.78 -4.28 16.15
N ILE A 370 4.65 -5.30 16.07
CA ILE A 370 5.89 -5.28 15.29
C ILE A 370 5.83 -6.45 14.31
N THR A 371 5.92 -6.15 13.03
CA THR A 371 5.94 -7.13 11.93
C THR A 371 7.13 -6.83 11.00
N GLU A 372 7.38 -7.69 10.02
CA GLU A 372 8.42 -7.45 9.01
C GLU A 372 8.17 -6.16 8.20
N GLY A 373 6.90 -5.80 7.95
CA GLY A 373 6.51 -4.66 7.10
C GLY A 373 6.01 -3.41 7.81
N CYS A 374 5.75 -3.45 9.12
CA CYS A 374 5.32 -2.27 9.89
C CYS A 374 5.54 -2.39 11.41
N ILE A 375 5.67 -1.23 12.04
CA ILE A 375 5.62 -1.03 13.50
C ILE A 375 4.46 -0.05 13.77
N ARG A 376 3.47 -0.44 14.56
CA ARG A 376 2.28 0.40 14.80
C ARG A 376 1.58 0.07 16.11
N ILE A 377 0.62 0.90 16.50
CA ILE A 377 -0.34 0.58 17.57
C ILE A 377 -1.72 0.40 16.93
N PRO A 378 -2.32 -0.81 17.01
CA PRO A 378 -3.60 -1.08 16.37
C PRO A 378 -4.73 -0.31 17.06
N PRO A 379 -5.79 0.08 16.30
CA PRO A 379 -6.95 0.76 16.87
C PRO A 379 -7.77 -0.19 17.76
N GLY A 380 -7.50 -0.16 19.06
CA GLY A 380 -8.19 -0.93 20.10
C GLY A 380 -8.96 -0.05 21.09
N TYR A 381 -10.07 -0.58 21.63
CA TYR A 381 -10.80 -0.12 22.82
C TYR A 381 -10.79 1.40 23.11
N GLY A 382 -11.25 2.20 22.13
CA GLY A 382 -11.52 3.63 22.30
C GLY A 382 -10.35 4.57 22.04
N ASN A 383 -9.21 4.10 21.51
CA ASN A 383 -8.01 4.91 21.33
C ASN A 383 -8.06 5.86 20.11
N SER A 384 -8.55 7.08 20.32
CA SER A 384 -8.21 8.25 19.49
C SER A 384 -7.06 9.08 20.09
N HIS A 385 -6.62 8.79 21.32
CA HIS A 385 -5.55 9.50 22.05
C HIS A 385 -4.25 9.58 21.24
N GLY A 386 -3.62 8.44 20.92
CA GLY A 386 -2.39 8.41 20.12
C GLY A 386 -2.51 9.00 18.70
N ILE A 387 -3.74 9.16 18.16
CA ILE A 387 -3.98 9.88 16.89
C ILE A 387 -3.95 11.40 17.14
N TYR A 388 -4.61 11.89 18.19
CA TYR A 388 -4.54 13.31 18.59
C TYR A 388 -3.12 13.73 18.97
N ALA A 389 -2.39 12.88 19.70
CA ALA A 389 -1.01 13.15 20.09
C ALA A 389 -0.08 13.20 18.85
N ALA A 390 -0.18 12.23 17.94
CA ALA A 390 0.53 12.25 16.67
C ALA A 390 0.19 13.51 15.84
N LEU A 391 -1.10 13.87 15.70
CA LEU A 391 -1.53 15.07 14.99
C LEU A 391 -1.02 16.37 15.62
N ALA A 392 -0.94 16.43 16.95
CA ALA A 392 -0.36 17.58 17.64
C ALA A 392 1.15 17.68 17.39
N GLN A 393 1.87 16.55 17.45
CA GLN A 393 3.30 16.50 17.16
C GLN A 393 3.62 16.82 15.69
N ILE A 394 2.80 16.34 14.74
CA ILE A 394 2.81 16.80 13.34
C ILE A 394 2.62 18.32 13.30
N SER A 395 1.59 18.85 13.98
CA SER A 395 1.31 20.29 13.95
C SER A 395 2.47 21.15 14.46
N PHE A 396 3.19 20.70 15.49
CA PHE A 396 4.41 21.38 15.97
C PHE A 396 5.53 21.36 14.91
N GLU A 397 5.77 20.22 14.27
CA GLU A 397 6.75 20.07 13.18
C GLU A 397 6.42 20.94 11.96
N LEU A 398 5.15 20.96 11.52
CA LEU A 398 4.68 21.78 10.41
C LEU A 398 4.91 23.28 10.67
N MET A 399 4.56 23.77 11.87
CA MET A 399 4.76 25.17 12.23
C MET A 399 6.24 25.53 12.39
N ALA A 400 7.03 24.67 13.05
CA ALA A 400 8.47 24.90 13.22
C ALA A 400 9.18 24.95 11.86
N HIS A 401 8.90 24.02 10.96
CA HIS A 401 9.44 24.04 9.60
C HIS A 401 8.98 25.27 8.81
N ALA A 402 7.69 25.61 8.81
CA ALA A 402 7.15 26.77 8.09
C ALA A 402 7.59 28.13 8.65
N THR A 403 8.06 28.20 9.90
CA THR A 403 8.63 29.41 10.54
C THR A 403 10.16 29.45 10.50
N ASN A 404 10.85 28.32 10.32
CA ASN A 404 12.28 28.27 9.98
C ASN A 404 12.50 28.59 8.49
N LEU A 405 11.64 28.06 7.62
CA LEU A 405 11.27 28.71 6.37
C LEU A 405 10.54 30.04 6.68
N LYS A 406 10.41 30.95 5.72
CA LYS A 406 10.26 32.40 5.97
C LYS A 406 11.45 33.03 6.71
N ALA A 407 11.73 32.70 7.98
CA ALA A 407 12.76 33.37 8.78
C ALA A 407 14.14 33.33 8.08
N SER A 408 14.57 32.17 7.56
CA SER A 408 15.81 32.09 6.77
C SER A 408 15.75 32.80 5.40
N ALA A 409 14.67 33.50 5.07
CA ALA A 409 14.48 34.32 3.87
C ALA A 409 14.10 35.78 4.18
N GLU A 410 14.01 36.20 5.46
CA GLU A 410 13.67 37.58 5.83
C GLU A 410 14.67 38.62 5.28
N HIS A 411 15.91 38.20 5.04
CA HIS A 411 16.98 39.02 4.47
C HIS A 411 17.01 39.02 2.93
N LEU A 412 16.22 38.18 2.26
CA LEU A 412 16.26 38.02 0.81
C LEU A 412 15.43 39.10 0.08
N PRO A 413 15.82 39.50 -1.14
CA PRO A 413 15.01 40.38 -1.98
C PRO A 413 13.61 39.81 -2.28
N LEU A 414 12.59 40.67 -2.32
CA LEU A 414 11.20 40.30 -2.64
C LEU A 414 11.02 39.73 -4.06
N GLN A 415 11.94 40.01 -4.98
CA GLN A 415 11.91 39.54 -6.36
C GLN A 415 13.25 38.84 -6.67
N PRO A 416 13.23 37.60 -7.18
CA PRO A 416 14.45 36.89 -7.58
C PRO A 416 15.09 37.57 -8.80
N ALA A 417 16.42 37.66 -8.79
CA ALA A 417 17.20 38.23 -9.89
C ALA A 417 17.59 37.18 -10.94
N THR A 418 17.71 35.91 -10.54
CA THR A 418 18.12 34.79 -11.39
C THR A 418 17.03 33.71 -11.52
N LEU A 419 17.19 32.83 -12.51
CA LEU A 419 16.30 31.68 -12.68
C LEU A 419 16.46 30.66 -11.52
N ASN A 420 17.69 30.51 -11.00
CA ASN A 420 17.99 29.71 -9.81
C ASN A 420 17.14 30.19 -8.62
N GLN A 421 17.23 31.48 -8.29
CA GLN A 421 16.47 32.12 -7.21
C GLN A 421 14.96 31.99 -7.42
N THR A 422 14.50 32.08 -8.67
CA THR A 422 13.09 31.90 -9.02
C THR A 422 12.60 30.47 -8.70
N HIS A 423 13.36 29.45 -9.08
CA HIS A 423 13.00 28.06 -8.78
C HIS A 423 13.15 27.72 -7.28
N SER A 424 14.16 28.26 -6.60
CA SER A 424 14.31 28.18 -5.14
C SER A 424 13.13 28.82 -4.40
N GLN A 425 12.67 29.99 -4.84
CA GLN A 425 11.48 30.66 -4.29
C GLN A 425 10.21 29.83 -4.53
N ILE A 426 10.03 29.26 -5.73
CA ILE A 426 8.89 28.37 -6.04
C ILE A 426 8.92 27.14 -5.11
N TYR A 427 10.08 26.50 -4.93
CA TYR A 427 10.23 25.35 -4.04
C TYR A 427 9.86 25.69 -2.60
N ARG A 428 10.47 26.75 -2.05
CA ARG A 428 10.26 27.21 -0.68
C ARG A 428 8.80 27.58 -0.41
N ASN A 429 8.16 28.30 -1.33
CA ASN A 429 6.75 28.64 -1.25
C ASN A 429 5.85 27.38 -1.35
N GLY A 430 6.24 26.40 -2.17
CA GLY A 430 5.59 25.09 -2.24
C GLY A 430 5.64 24.34 -0.92
N GLN A 431 6.82 24.25 -0.28
CA GLN A 431 6.98 23.60 1.03
C GLN A 431 6.14 24.29 2.12
N ILE A 432 6.17 25.62 2.19
CA ILE A 432 5.33 26.41 3.11
C ILE A 432 3.84 26.13 2.86
N ALA A 433 3.39 26.10 1.61
CA ALA A 433 2.00 25.82 1.26
C ALA A 433 1.57 24.37 1.59
N LEU A 434 2.46 23.38 1.43
CA LEU A 434 2.24 22.00 1.87
C LEU A 434 2.03 21.94 3.39
N ASP A 435 2.90 22.58 4.17
CA ASP A 435 2.80 22.58 5.63
C ASP A 435 1.54 23.31 6.13
N GLN A 436 1.20 24.44 5.51
CA GLN A 436 -0.03 25.18 5.81
C GLN A 436 -1.29 24.36 5.50
N ALA A 437 -1.35 23.72 4.32
CA ALA A 437 -2.47 22.87 3.94
C ALA A 437 -2.62 21.65 4.88
N ALA A 438 -1.50 21.05 5.25
CA ALA A 438 -1.45 19.95 6.21
C ALA A 438 -1.89 20.39 7.62
N LEU A 439 -1.45 21.57 8.07
CA LEU A 439 -1.81 22.11 9.37
C LEU A 439 -3.30 22.42 9.48
N VAL A 440 -3.95 22.86 8.40
CA VAL A 440 -5.41 23.05 8.37
C VAL A 440 -6.14 21.71 8.58
N ILE A 441 -5.71 20.62 7.94
CA ILE A 441 -6.30 19.28 8.11
C ILE A 441 -6.03 18.71 9.51
N ALA A 442 -4.83 18.90 10.06
CA ALA A 442 -4.50 18.48 11.42
C ALA A 442 -5.31 19.26 12.46
N THR A 443 -5.37 20.59 12.33
CA THR A 443 -6.14 21.48 13.22
C THR A 443 -7.63 21.17 13.15
N TRP A 444 -8.19 20.93 11.95
CA TRP A 444 -9.58 20.47 11.80
C TRP A 444 -9.87 19.22 12.62
N THR A 445 -9.00 18.21 12.52
CA THR A 445 -9.18 16.93 13.19
C THR A 445 -9.09 17.07 14.72
N ILE A 446 -8.15 17.88 15.21
CA ILE A 446 -8.01 18.22 16.65
C ILE A 446 -9.22 19.03 17.15
N THR A 447 -9.65 20.05 16.41
CA THR A 447 -10.80 20.91 16.77
C THR A 447 -12.11 20.12 16.83
N ARG A 448 -12.34 19.15 15.92
CA ARG A 448 -13.46 18.22 16.04
C ARG A 448 -13.46 17.45 17.36
N GLY A 449 -12.29 17.07 17.88
CA GLY A 449 -12.16 16.41 19.18
C GLY A 449 -12.49 17.31 20.38
N ARG A 450 -12.48 18.63 20.22
CA ARG A 450 -12.76 19.60 21.29
C ARG A 450 -14.20 20.12 21.29
N GLU A 451 -14.73 20.42 20.11
CA GLU A 451 -15.93 21.27 19.97
C GLU A 451 -17.17 20.50 19.44
N HIS A 452 -17.00 19.29 18.91
CA HIS A 452 -18.08 18.54 18.25
C HIS A 452 -18.90 17.68 19.23
N LYS A 453 -20.01 18.25 19.72
CA LYS A 453 -20.98 17.55 20.58
C LYS A 453 -21.72 16.43 19.82
N ARG A 454 -22.10 15.37 20.54
CA ARG A 454 -22.66 14.12 19.99
C ARG A 454 -24.09 14.31 19.45
N GLY A 455 -24.31 13.99 18.17
CA GLY A 455 -25.64 13.99 17.53
C GLY A 455 -25.60 14.53 16.10
N GLU A 456 -25.09 13.73 15.16
CA GLU A 456 -24.73 14.16 13.80
C GLU A 456 -25.87 14.86 13.03
N SER A 457 -25.73 16.17 12.82
CA SER A 457 -26.17 16.79 11.57
C SER A 457 -24.97 17.13 10.68
N TRP A 458 -25.18 17.05 9.37
CA TRP A 458 -24.19 17.52 8.39
C TRP A 458 -23.98 19.04 8.49
N ASP A 459 -24.97 19.77 8.99
CA ASP A 459 -24.91 21.22 9.17
C ASP A 459 -24.03 21.63 10.36
N ASP A 460 -23.99 20.87 11.47
CA ASP A 460 -23.02 21.12 12.56
C ASP A 460 -21.57 20.96 12.09
N THR A 461 -21.33 19.97 11.22
CA THR A 461 -20.01 19.76 10.59
C THR A 461 -19.63 20.95 9.70
N LYS A 462 -20.60 21.51 8.96
CA LYS A 462 -20.37 22.72 8.15
C LYS A 462 -20.16 23.97 8.98
N VAL A 463 -20.88 24.15 10.10
CA VAL A 463 -20.70 25.30 10.99
C VAL A 463 -19.28 25.28 11.56
N LEU A 464 -18.85 24.17 12.13
CA LEU A 464 -17.49 24.02 12.65
C LEU A 464 -16.43 24.20 11.54
N LEU A 465 -16.69 23.68 10.33
CA LEU A 465 -15.79 23.88 9.19
C LEU A 465 -15.73 25.35 8.80
N HIS A 466 -16.86 26.05 8.73
CA HIS A 466 -16.92 27.48 8.43
C HIS A 466 -16.17 28.31 9.46
N GLU A 467 -16.35 28.02 10.76
CA GLU A 467 -15.63 28.67 11.86
C GLU A 467 -14.12 28.44 11.78
N LEU A 468 -13.66 27.21 11.49
CA LEU A 468 -12.24 26.95 11.26
C LEU A 468 -11.72 27.69 10.02
N MET A 469 -12.43 27.63 8.90
CA MET A 469 -12.04 28.31 7.66
C MET A 469 -11.98 29.83 7.82
N ALA A 470 -12.83 30.42 8.67
CA ALA A 470 -12.81 31.84 9.00
C ALA A 470 -11.61 32.24 9.89
N ARG A 471 -11.02 31.29 10.62
CA ARG A 471 -9.77 31.47 11.38
C ARG A 471 -8.52 31.30 10.51
N VAL A 472 -8.63 30.71 9.32
CA VAL A 472 -7.51 30.65 8.37
C VAL A 472 -7.30 32.05 7.77
N PRO A 473 -6.10 32.64 7.89
CA PRO A 473 -5.84 34.01 7.43
C PRO A 473 -6.00 34.16 5.92
N ALA A 474 -6.59 35.28 5.49
CA ALA A 474 -6.67 35.63 4.07
C ALA A 474 -5.26 35.73 3.46
N GLY A 475 -5.05 35.09 2.31
CA GLY A 475 -3.76 35.03 1.63
C GLY A 475 -2.78 33.98 2.16
N LEU A 476 -3.11 33.22 3.22
CA LEU A 476 -2.25 32.11 3.68
C LEU A 476 -2.19 30.99 2.64
N LEU A 477 -3.35 30.60 2.10
CA LEU A 477 -3.50 29.57 1.08
C LEU A 477 -4.34 30.13 -0.08
N SER A 478 -4.14 29.61 -1.29
CA SER A 478 -4.96 29.98 -2.45
C SER A 478 -6.38 29.45 -2.32
N ASP A 479 -7.34 30.12 -2.96
CA ASP A 479 -8.75 29.74 -2.94
C ASP A 479 -8.98 28.30 -3.47
N ASP A 480 -8.20 27.88 -4.46
CA ASP A 480 -8.20 26.52 -5.00
C ASP A 480 -7.77 25.48 -3.97
N VAL A 481 -6.66 25.72 -3.24
CA VAL A 481 -6.20 24.83 -2.16
C VAL A 481 -7.23 24.78 -1.04
N MET A 482 -7.78 25.93 -0.63
CA MET A 482 -8.82 26.02 0.40
C MET A 482 -10.11 25.30 -0.03
N SER A 483 -10.52 25.44 -1.29
CA SER A 483 -11.65 24.70 -1.86
C SER A 483 -11.39 23.19 -1.83
N ARG A 484 -10.19 22.75 -2.24
CA ARG A 484 -9.79 21.34 -2.23
C ARG A 484 -9.76 20.76 -0.81
N ILE A 485 -9.28 21.51 0.18
CA ILE A 485 -9.31 21.12 1.60
C ILE A 485 -10.74 20.94 2.10
N ARG A 486 -11.65 21.89 1.81
CA ARG A 486 -13.08 21.77 2.18
C ARG A 486 -13.72 20.51 1.57
N VAL A 487 -13.45 20.23 0.29
CA VAL A 487 -13.92 19.01 -0.40
C VAL A 487 -13.36 17.76 0.27
N ARG A 488 -12.04 17.70 0.56
CA ARG A 488 -11.41 16.57 1.26
C ARG A 488 -12.04 16.31 2.63
N ILE A 489 -12.34 17.36 3.39
CA ILE A 489 -12.99 17.29 4.71
C ILE A 489 -14.43 16.77 4.62
N LEU A 490 -15.19 17.23 3.62
CA LEU A 490 -16.62 16.90 3.50
C LEU A 490 -16.89 15.54 2.83
N GLU A 491 -15.99 15.06 1.97
CA GLU A 491 -16.18 13.81 1.21
C GLU A 491 -15.50 12.60 1.84
N ARG A 492 -14.43 12.77 2.65
CA ARG A 492 -13.63 11.64 3.15
C ARG A 492 -13.87 11.37 4.63
N PRO A 493 -14.05 10.12 5.05
CA PRO A 493 -14.15 9.78 6.46
C PRO A 493 -12.81 9.97 7.17
N SER A 494 -12.87 10.48 8.39
CA SER A 494 -11.73 10.60 9.32
C SER A 494 -11.23 9.22 9.79
N LEU A 495 -9.98 9.18 10.25
CA LEU A 495 -9.43 8.09 11.08
C LEU A 495 -10.12 8.02 12.45
N ILE A 496 -10.53 9.15 12.99
CA ILE A 496 -11.26 9.26 14.24
C ILE A 496 -12.72 8.84 13.98
N THR A 497 -13.04 7.61 14.39
CA THR A 497 -14.33 6.96 14.13
C THR A 497 -15.22 6.85 15.38
N ARG A 498 -14.61 6.92 16.58
CA ARG A 498 -15.30 7.07 17.86
C ARG A 498 -14.60 8.19 18.62
N ASN A 499 -15.25 9.34 18.69
CA ASN A 499 -14.61 10.59 19.14
C ASN A 499 -14.32 10.54 20.64
N GLY A 500 -13.10 10.17 21.02
CA GLY A 500 -12.58 10.65 22.30
C GLY A 500 -12.49 12.18 22.27
N GLU A 501 -12.76 12.81 23.40
CA GLU A 501 -12.89 14.26 23.50
C GLU A 501 -11.68 14.87 24.21
N LEU A 502 -11.29 16.08 23.82
CA LEU A 502 -10.18 16.83 24.39
C LEU A 502 -10.70 18.05 25.17
N PHE A 503 -10.47 18.09 26.47
CA PHE A 503 -10.93 19.18 27.34
C PHE A 503 -9.77 20.03 27.86
N ARG A 504 -9.91 21.35 27.78
CA ARG A 504 -9.15 22.27 28.64
C ARG A 504 -9.62 22.13 30.09
N LEU A 505 -8.77 22.52 31.04
CA LEU A 505 -9.02 22.40 32.48
C LEU A 505 -10.42 22.90 32.92
N GLY A 506 -10.81 24.10 32.49
CA GLY A 506 -12.12 24.69 32.80
C GLY A 506 -13.30 24.01 32.10
N GLU A 507 -13.08 23.36 30.96
CA GLU A 507 -14.14 22.68 30.19
C GLU A 507 -14.60 21.38 30.87
N LEU A 508 -13.76 20.77 31.73
CA LEU A 508 -14.11 19.56 32.50
C LEU A 508 -15.26 19.77 33.49
N PHE A 509 -15.38 20.96 34.10
CA PHE A 509 -16.49 21.27 35.02
C PHE A 509 -17.85 21.24 34.30
N SER A 510 -17.89 21.51 32.99
CA SER A 510 -19.12 21.43 32.18
C SER A 510 -19.68 20.01 32.01
N LEU A 511 -18.93 18.98 32.45
CA LEU A 511 -19.38 17.58 32.46
C LEU A 511 -20.28 17.25 33.67
N LEU A 512 -20.25 18.09 34.71
CA LEU A 512 -21.10 17.99 35.89
C LEU A 512 -22.53 18.51 35.61
N PRO A 513 -23.55 18.06 36.37
CA PRO A 513 -24.88 18.67 36.39
C PRO A 513 -24.80 20.18 36.64
N ALA A 514 -25.72 20.97 36.08
CA ALA A 514 -25.66 22.43 36.10
C ALA A 514 -25.54 23.00 37.53
N GLU A 515 -26.32 22.44 38.46
CA GLU A 515 -26.31 22.77 39.89
C GLU A 515 -24.98 22.48 40.61
N MET A 516 -24.09 21.67 40.02
CA MET A 516 -22.78 21.31 40.58
C MET A 516 -21.60 22.07 39.94
N GLN A 517 -21.80 22.79 38.84
CA GLN A 517 -20.70 23.41 38.08
C GLN A 517 -20.03 24.55 38.85
N GLU A 518 -20.81 25.55 39.28
CA GLU A 518 -20.29 26.70 40.02
C GLU A 518 -19.68 26.30 41.39
N PRO A 519 -20.32 25.45 42.22
CA PRO A 519 -19.74 25.04 43.50
C PRO A 519 -18.45 24.23 43.35
N ALA A 520 -18.38 23.30 42.38
CA ALA A 520 -17.16 22.53 42.11
C ALA A 520 -16.02 23.42 41.60
N GLN A 521 -16.32 24.39 40.74
CA GLN A 521 -15.34 25.35 40.25
C GLN A 521 -14.84 26.27 41.38
N ALA A 522 -15.73 26.74 42.27
CA ALA A 522 -15.37 27.55 43.42
C ALA A 522 -14.46 26.78 44.40
N CYS A 523 -14.78 25.51 44.68
CA CYS A 523 -13.96 24.63 45.52
C CYS A 523 -12.55 24.41 44.94
N PHE A 524 -12.44 24.13 43.64
CA PHE A 524 -11.15 24.03 42.96
C PHE A 524 -10.35 25.33 43.02
N GLN A 525 -10.98 26.49 42.79
CA GLN A 525 -10.30 27.79 42.84
C GLN A 525 -9.85 28.14 44.26
N HIS A 526 -10.61 27.80 45.30
CA HIS A 526 -10.21 27.96 46.70
C HIS A 526 -8.96 27.13 47.01
N ALA A 527 -9.00 25.83 46.71
CA ALA A 527 -7.87 24.92 46.94
C ALA A 527 -6.61 25.35 46.17
N LEU A 528 -6.77 25.82 44.93
CA LEU A 528 -5.67 26.35 44.13
C LEU A 528 -5.10 27.65 44.70
N ALA A 529 -5.94 28.56 45.17
CA ALA A 529 -5.53 29.84 45.73
C ALA A 529 -4.77 29.69 47.06
N GLU A 530 -5.17 28.74 47.92
CA GLU A 530 -4.42 28.41 49.14
C GLU A 530 -3.07 27.76 48.80
N ALA A 531 -3.07 26.71 47.98
CA ALA A 531 -1.84 26.02 47.59
C ALA A 531 -0.83 26.94 46.88
N SER A 532 -1.30 27.89 46.06
CA SER A 532 -0.45 28.85 45.35
C SER A 532 0.28 29.84 46.28
N GLN A 533 -0.16 30.02 47.53
CA GLN A 533 0.56 30.83 48.53
C GLN A 533 1.84 30.15 49.02
N VAL A 534 1.92 28.82 48.92
CA VAL A 534 3.05 28.00 49.36
C VAL A 534 3.86 27.46 48.16
N ILE A 535 3.18 27.15 47.05
CA ILE A 535 3.71 26.43 45.89
C ILE A 535 3.53 27.30 44.65
N LEU A 536 4.45 28.24 44.43
CA LEU A 536 4.33 29.26 43.38
C LEU A 536 4.16 28.68 41.95
N SER A 537 4.67 27.46 41.70
CA SER A 537 4.62 26.81 40.38
C SER A 537 3.31 26.10 40.07
N ILE A 538 2.42 25.87 41.05
CA ILE A 538 1.23 25.01 40.84
C ILE A 538 0.27 25.54 39.79
N SER A 539 0.09 26.86 39.74
CA SER A 539 -0.73 27.55 38.74
C SER A 539 -0.20 27.40 37.30
N THR A 540 1.03 26.89 37.12
CA THR A 540 1.71 26.71 35.83
C THR A 540 1.99 25.23 35.47
N ASP A 541 1.68 24.27 36.36
CA ASP A 541 1.81 22.84 36.09
C ASP A 541 0.46 22.24 35.66
N PRO A 542 0.18 22.09 34.35
CA PRO A 542 -1.11 21.59 33.88
C PRO A 542 -1.42 20.18 34.36
N GLN A 543 -0.41 19.31 34.53
CA GLN A 543 -0.62 17.92 34.95
C GLN A 543 -1.13 17.87 36.40
N THR A 544 -0.56 18.68 37.29
CA THR A 544 -1.03 18.81 38.67
C THR A 544 -2.41 19.47 38.75
N LEU A 545 -2.69 20.50 37.94
CA LEU A 545 -4.02 21.11 37.88
C LEU A 545 -5.10 20.12 37.39
N PHE A 546 -4.81 19.34 36.34
CA PHE A 546 -5.72 18.28 35.89
C PHE A 546 -5.88 17.17 36.95
N ALA A 547 -4.82 16.82 37.69
CA ALA A 547 -4.90 15.85 38.79
C ALA A 547 -5.89 16.29 39.87
N MET A 548 -5.83 17.55 40.32
CA MET A 548 -6.77 18.11 41.30
C MET A 548 -8.23 18.03 40.81
N VAL A 549 -8.48 18.38 39.54
CA VAL A 549 -9.83 18.30 38.95
C VAL A 549 -10.29 16.84 38.82
N ILE A 550 -9.41 15.91 38.42
CA ILE A 550 -9.72 14.47 38.38
C ILE A 550 -10.11 13.96 39.79
N CYS A 551 -9.40 14.35 40.84
CA CYS A 551 -9.73 13.92 42.20
C CYS A 551 -11.10 14.47 42.66
N LEU A 552 -11.39 15.75 42.42
CA LEU A 552 -12.69 16.38 42.71
C LEU A 552 -13.85 15.64 42.02
N LEU A 553 -13.63 15.31 40.75
CA LEU A 553 -14.57 14.61 39.89
C LEU A 553 -14.78 13.15 40.35
N VAL A 554 -13.72 12.43 40.71
CA VAL A 554 -13.80 11.06 41.25
C VAL A 554 -14.45 11.03 42.65
N ALA A 555 -14.17 11.99 43.53
CA ALA A 555 -14.85 12.10 44.82
C ALA A 555 -16.35 12.37 44.64
N THR A 556 -16.72 13.21 43.66
CA THR A 556 -18.13 13.42 43.27
C THR A 556 -18.79 12.14 42.74
N TYR A 557 -18.06 11.28 42.03
CA TYR A 557 -18.54 9.96 41.60
C TYR A 557 -18.65 8.93 42.72
N ASN A 558 -17.78 9.00 43.73
CA ASN A 558 -17.79 8.09 44.88
C ASN A 558 -18.90 8.45 45.89
N SER A 559 -19.35 9.71 45.93
CA SER A 559 -20.51 10.15 46.71
C SER A 559 -21.81 9.55 46.16
N PRO A 560 -22.54 8.69 46.92
CA PRO A 560 -23.72 7.99 46.40
C PRO A 560 -24.86 8.92 45.95
N GLU A 561 -25.00 10.06 46.65
CA GLU A 561 -26.01 11.07 46.38
C GLU A 561 -25.72 11.77 45.04
N ALA A 562 -24.51 12.30 44.88
CA ALA A 562 -24.10 13.00 43.65
C ALA A 562 -24.03 12.05 42.44
N ARG A 563 -23.52 10.82 42.61
CA ARG A 563 -23.41 9.82 41.52
C ARG A 563 -24.72 9.58 40.78
N SER A 564 -25.85 9.64 41.48
CA SER A 564 -27.19 9.45 40.92
C SER A 564 -27.61 10.53 39.91
N THR A 565 -27.02 11.73 40.00
CA THR A 565 -27.31 12.89 39.13
C THR A 565 -26.35 13.01 37.95
N LEU A 566 -25.21 12.30 37.98
CA LEU A 566 -24.16 12.43 36.98
C LEU A 566 -24.61 11.96 35.58
N SER A 567 -24.15 12.69 34.55
CA SER A 567 -24.45 12.33 33.16
C SER A 567 -23.92 10.93 32.79
N SER A 568 -24.58 10.26 31.84
CA SER A 568 -24.11 8.94 31.36
C SER A 568 -22.71 8.98 30.74
N ARG A 569 -22.30 10.16 30.22
CA ARG A 569 -20.96 10.44 29.68
C ARG A 569 -19.91 10.39 30.80
N LEU A 570 -20.15 11.13 31.89
CA LEU A 570 -19.23 11.21 33.02
C LEU A 570 -19.15 9.86 33.77
N ASN A 571 -20.29 9.20 34.01
CA ASN A 571 -20.34 7.85 34.60
C ASN A 571 -19.49 6.81 33.82
N ARG A 572 -19.54 6.84 32.47
CA ARG A 572 -18.71 5.97 31.62
C ARG A 572 -17.22 6.30 31.71
N TRP A 573 -16.87 7.59 31.73
CA TRP A 573 -15.48 8.00 31.83
C TRP A 573 -14.84 7.56 33.15
N PHE A 574 -15.51 7.73 34.29
CA PHE A 574 -14.98 7.22 35.57
C PHE A 574 -14.90 5.69 35.61
N THR A 575 -15.86 5.00 35.02
CA THR A 575 -15.81 3.53 34.90
C THR A 575 -14.55 3.11 34.12
N PHE A 576 -14.28 3.74 32.97
CA PHE A 576 -13.06 3.53 32.21
C PHE A 576 -11.79 3.86 33.03
N LEU A 577 -11.73 5.03 33.68
CA LEU A 577 -10.55 5.42 34.46
C LEU A 577 -10.26 4.42 35.58
N LEU A 578 -11.27 4.02 36.37
CA LEU A 578 -11.10 3.11 37.50
C LEU A 578 -10.82 1.67 37.07
N GLU A 579 -11.24 1.26 35.86
CA GLU A 579 -10.87 -0.05 35.28
C GLU A 579 -9.44 -0.08 34.73
N GLN A 580 -9.00 0.98 34.03
CA GLN A 580 -7.68 1.04 33.39
C GLN A 580 -6.57 1.50 34.32
N TYR A 581 -6.91 2.37 35.27
CA TYR A 581 -6.06 2.92 36.31
C TYR A 581 -6.71 2.58 37.66
N PRO A 582 -6.51 1.36 38.21
CA PRO A 582 -7.14 0.96 39.46
C PRO A 582 -6.72 1.91 40.60
N PRO A 583 -7.67 2.31 41.47
CA PRO A 583 -7.40 3.25 42.56
C PRO A 583 -6.52 2.64 43.66
N PRO A 584 -5.84 3.46 44.48
CA PRO A 584 -5.10 2.98 45.63
C PRO A 584 -6.01 2.22 46.59
N SER A 585 -5.61 1.00 46.95
CA SER A 585 -6.34 0.18 47.93
C SER A 585 -5.76 0.39 49.33
N ASN A 586 -6.62 0.53 50.35
CA ASN A 586 -6.28 0.60 51.80
C ASN A 586 -5.43 -0.57 52.36
N THR A 587 -4.98 -1.51 51.51
CA THR A 587 -4.01 -2.57 51.84
C THR A 587 -2.92 -2.66 50.77
N SER A 588 -1.93 -1.77 50.90
CA SER A 588 -0.64 -1.73 50.19
C SER A 588 -0.28 -2.87 49.22
N ARG A 589 -0.08 -2.54 47.94
CA ARG A 589 1.15 -2.91 47.19
C ARG A 589 1.28 -2.26 45.80
N SER A 590 2.47 -1.69 45.56
CA SER A 590 3.14 -1.52 44.26
C SER A 590 2.36 -0.86 43.11
N ILE A 591 2.46 0.48 43.03
CA ILE A 591 2.72 1.12 41.73
C ILE A 591 4.18 0.81 41.40
N GLU A 592 4.44 -0.26 40.65
CA GLU A 592 5.76 -0.59 40.11
C GLU A 592 6.10 0.28 38.88
N THR A 593 6.25 1.60 39.10
CA THR A 593 7.03 2.54 38.27
C THR A 593 7.13 3.91 38.95
N GLY A 594 8.35 4.44 39.12
CA GLY A 594 8.56 5.90 39.15
C GLY A 594 8.34 6.68 40.46
N VAL A 595 8.70 6.15 41.64
CA VAL A 595 8.74 6.99 42.88
C VAL A 595 9.75 8.16 42.76
N ASP A 596 10.77 8.02 41.91
CA ASP A 596 11.76 9.06 41.62
C ASP A 596 11.31 10.13 40.61
N GLU A 597 10.20 9.94 39.87
CA GLU A 597 9.81 10.79 38.72
C GLU A 597 8.62 11.75 38.95
N ALA A 598 8.09 11.86 40.17
CA ALA A 598 7.10 12.88 40.52
C ALA A 598 7.66 14.30 40.29
N SER A 599 6.86 15.20 39.70
CA SER A 599 7.27 16.61 39.53
C SER A 599 7.53 17.25 40.90
N GLU A 600 8.48 18.18 40.96
CA GLU A 600 8.78 18.91 42.20
C GLU A 600 7.53 19.63 42.73
N THR A 601 6.69 20.16 41.84
CA THR A 601 5.38 20.73 42.16
C THR A 601 4.44 19.72 42.83
N LEU A 602 4.33 18.48 42.33
CA LEU A 602 3.53 17.43 42.96
C LEU A 602 4.08 17.08 44.35
N ARG A 603 5.39 16.92 44.50
CA ARG A 603 6.03 16.61 45.80
C ARG A 603 5.76 17.69 46.84
N GLN A 604 5.87 18.96 46.45
CA GLN A 604 5.56 20.10 47.32
C GLN A 604 4.07 20.12 47.71
N PHE A 605 3.17 19.78 46.79
CA PHE A 605 1.73 19.72 47.10
C PHE A 605 1.36 18.54 47.99
N GLN A 606 1.95 17.36 47.79
CA GLN A 606 1.81 16.22 48.69
C GLN A 606 2.30 16.56 50.11
N GLN A 607 3.46 17.23 50.24
CA GLN A 607 3.96 17.68 51.55
C GLN A 607 3.02 18.70 52.20
N TYR A 608 2.47 19.64 51.43
CA TYR A 608 1.48 20.61 51.92
C TYR A 608 0.19 19.92 52.41
N ALA A 609 -0.37 18.98 51.65
CA ALA A 609 -1.54 18.20 52.04
C ALA A 609 -1.28 17.34 53.29
N MET A 610 -0.12 16.68 53.37
CA MET A 610 0.27 15.85 54.53
C MET A 610 0.60 16.64 55.79
N ALA A 611 0.94 17.94 55.69
CA ALA A 611 1.32 18.78 56.83
C ALA A 611 0.14 19.18 57.75
N GLY A 612 -1.10 18.80 57.40
CA GLY A 612 -2.21 18.79 58.35
C GLY A 612 -2.98 20.11 58.51
N GLN A 613 -3.31 20.79 57.40
CA GLN A 613 -4.40 21.78 57.37
C GLN A 613 -5.62 21.31 56.55
N PRO A 614 -6.26 20.16 56.89
CA PRO A 614 -7.44 19.68 56.16
C PRO A 614 -8.65 20.62 56.26
N SER A 615 -8.67 21.52 57.24
CA SER A 615 -9.76 22.47 57.46
C SER A 615 -9.76 23.69 56.53
N SER A 616 -8.69 23.94 55.76
CA SER A 616 -8.61 25.08 54.83
C SER A 616 -9.00 24.66 53.39
N LEU A 617 -8.53 23.48 52.97
CA LEU A 617 -8.92 22.80 51.73
C LEU A 617 -10.30 22.11 51.80
N ALA A 618 -11.06 22.35 52.87
CA ALA A 618 -12.40 21.80 53.05
C ALA A 618 -13.36 22.32 51.95
N PRO A 619 -14.33 21.51 51.47
CA PRO A 619 -15.34 21.97 50.53
C PRO A 619 -16.17 23.11 51.15
N GLY A 620 -16.15 24.29 50.52
CA GLY A 620 -16.88 25.45 50.98
C GLY A 620 -18.41 25.35 50.80
N ASP A 621 -19.12 26.38 51.25
CA ASP A 621 -20.58 26.48 51.12
C ASP A 621 -21.07 26.17 49.69
N GLY A 622 -21.90 25.14 49.56
CA GLY A 622 -22.51 24.72 48.29
C GLY A 622 -22.03 23.38 47.73
N VAL A 623 -21.01 22.74 48.30
CA VAL A 623 -20.48 21.43 47.84
C VAL A 623 -20.82 20.30 48.81
N ASN A 624 -22.06 20.27 49.29
CA ASN A 624 -22.52 19.44 50.41
C ASN A 624 -22.37 17.91 50.22
N TRP A 625 -22.07 17.45 48.99
CA TRP A 625 -21.84 16.04 48.66
C TRP A 625 -20.38 15.58 48.83
N LEU A 626 -19.46 16.51 49.13
CA LEU A 626 -18.09 16.23 49.55
C LEU A 626 -17.99 16.48 51.06
N THR A 627 -17.82 15.42 51.85
CA THR A 627 -17.63 15.49 53.30
C THR A 627 -16.15 15.64 53.67
N GLU A 628 -15.83 15.95 54.93
CA GLU A 628 -14.43 15.90 55.43
C GLU A 628 -13.83 14.49 55.23
N ASP A 629 -14.64 13.44 55.38
CA ASP A 629 -14.26 12.03 55.13
C ASP A 629 -14.08 11.68 53.63
N SER A 630 -14.36 12.61 52.70
CA SER A 630 -14.29 12.32 51.25
C SER A 630 -12.87 12.14 50.71
N GLY A 631 -11.85 12.61 51.44
CA GLY A 631 -10.44 12.41 51.11
C GLY A 631 -10.02 12.92 49.72
N TRP A 632 -10.75 13.88 49.14
CA TRP A 632 -10.62 14.22 47.70
C TRP A 632 -9.30 14.88 47.30
N LEU A 633 -8.42 15.25 48.24
CA LEU A 633 -7.03 15.66 48.00
C LEU A 633 -6.02 14.83 48.82
N ASP A 634 -6.36 13.59 49.16
CA ASP A 634 -5.43 12.65 49.77
C ASP A 634 -4.20 12.42 48.86
N SER A 635 -3.03 12.27 49.49
CA SER A 635 -1.73 12.14 48.81
C SER A 635 -1.66 10.95 47.84
N GLU A 636 -2.31 9.83 48.16
CA GLU A 636 -2.35 8.65 47.29
C GLU A 636 -3.29 8.85 46.09
N TRP A 637 -4.46 9.46 46.32
CA TRP A 637 -5.43 9.77 45.27
C TRP A 637 -4.90 10.82 44.29
N LEU A 638 -4.18 11.83 44.79
CA LEU A 638 -3.54 12.83 43.95
C LEU A 638 -2.41 12.24 43.10
N GLN A 639 -1.58 11.36 43.66
CA GLN A 639 -0.52 10.68 42.90
C GLN A 639 -1.10 9.78 41.80
N TRP A 640 -2.20 9.07 42.10
CA TRP A 640 -2.96 8.32 41.13
C TRP A 640 -3.50 9.24 40.01
N ALA A 641 -4.17 10.34 40.36
CA ALA A 641 -4.75 11.27 39.39
C ALA A 641 -3.69 12.01 38.54
N TRP A 642 -2.51 12.30 39.11
CA TRP A 642 -1.38 12.87 38.38
C TRP A 642 -0.80 11.88 37.36
N THR A 643 -0.79 10.58 37.68
CA THR A 643 -0.40 9.51 36.76
C THR A 643 -1.41 9.35 35.62
N VAL A 644 -2.71 9.44 35.92
CA VAL A 644 -3.80 9.47 34.92
C VAL A 644 -3.66 10.69 34.01
N ALA A 645 -3.51 11.88 34.60
CA ALA A 645 -3.33 13.13 33.86
C ALA A 645 -2.11 13.06 32.92
N GLY A 646 -0.96 12.57 33.40
CA GLY A 646 0.24 12.40 32.56
C GLY A 646 0.09 11.35 31.45
N SER A 647 -0.82 10.38 31.60
CA SER A 647 -1.02 9.31 30.62
C SER A 647 -2.07 9.63 29.55
N GLU A 648 -3.03 10.50 29.85
CA GLU A 648 -4.15 10.86 28.94
C GLU A 648 -4.14 12.36 28.57
N MET A 649 -3.11 13.13 28.93
CA MET A 649 -2.96 14.53 28.50
C MET A 649 -2.30 14.64 27.14
N VAL A 650 -2.94 15.37 26.22
CA VAL A 650 -2.39 15.74 24.92
C VAL A 650 -2.03 17.22 24.91
N MET A 651 -0.79 17.53 24.51
CA MET A 651 -0.32 18.91 24.34
C MET A 651 -0.58 19.36 22.90
N ILE A 652 -1.58 20.22 22.70
CA ILE A 652 -1.95 20.74 21.37
C ILE A 652 -1.38 22.15 21.14
N PRO A 653 -1.20 22.61 19.89
CA PRO A 653 -0.79 23.99 19.63
C PRO A 653 -1.88 24.99 19.97
N LEU A 654 -1.51 26.11 20.60
CA LEU A 654 -2.41 27.23 20.86
C LEU A 654 -2.41 28.19 19.66
N GLU A 655 -3.58 28.47 19.10
CA GLU A 655 -3.79 29.34 17.93
C GLU A 655 -2.79 29.11 16.76
N PRO A 656 -2.75 27.89 16.18
CA PRO A 656 -1.73 27.48 15.20
C PRO A 656 -1.65 28.36 13.94
N PHE A 657 -2.74 29.04 13.57
CA PHE A 657 -2.75 29.95 12.42
C PHE A 657 -2.22 31.35 12.71
N GLU A 658 -2.20 31.81 13.97
CA GLU A 658 -1.65 33.13 14.33
C GLU A 658 -0.12 33.13 14.28
N ILE A 659 0.50 32.02 14.71
CA ILE A 659 1.95 31.77 14.57
C ILE A 659 2.39 31.89 13.11
N LEU A 660 1.54 31.45 12.17
CA LEU A 660 1.81 31.57 10.74
C LEU A 660 1.64 32.98 10.16
N LYS A 661 1.09 33.96 10.90
CA LYS A 661 1.08 35.37 10.51
C LYS A 661 2.30 36.16 10.98
N MET A 662 2.93 35.70 12.07
CA MET A 662 4.00 36.46 12.73
C MET A 662 5.31 36.32 11.98
N GLU A 663 6.07 37.42 11.91
CA GLU A 663 7.43 37.50 11.40
C GLU A 663 8.41 37.23 12.55
N GLY A 664 9.51 36.53 12.29
CA GLY A 664 10.50 36.11 13.30
C GLY A 664 10.23 34.80 14.05
N SER A 665 11.27 34.31 14.72
CA SER A 665 11.27 33.06 15.51
C SER A 665 10.62 33.26 16.89
N LEU A 666 9.36 32.81 17.03
CA LEU A 666 8.61 32.81 18.30
C LEU A 666 8.46 31.40 18.89
N SER A 667 8.37 31.32 20.22
CA SER A 667 8.10 30.06 20.92
C SER A 667 6.66 29.61 20.67
N ILE A 668 6.49 28.40 20.13
CA ILE A 668 5.17 27.81 19.90
C ILE A 668 4.50 27.51 21.25
N LEU A 669 3.44 28.26 21.55
CA LEU A 669 2.65 28.07 22.77
C LEU A 669 1.87 26.75 22.72
N LYS A 670 1.92 25.99 23.82
CA LYS A 670 1.22 24.72 23.97
C LYS A 670 0.02 24.86 24.91
N GLN A 671 -1.11 24.30 24.52
CA GLN A 671 -2.29 24.13 25.36
C GLN A 671 -2.36 22.68 25.82
N ALA A 672 -2.41 22.46 27.13
CA ALA A 672 -2.70 21.14 27.68
C ALA A 672 -4.21 20.85 27.57
N CYS A 673 -4.56 19.67 27.06
CA CYS A 673 -5.91 19.13 27.05
C CYS A 673 -5.92 17.71 27.61
N LEU A 674 -6.91 17.39 28.45
CA LEU A 674 -7.13 16.02 28.95
C LEU A 674 -8.02 15.27 27.97
N TYR A 675 -7.59 14.08 27.56
CA TYR A 675 -8.37 13.16 26.75
C TYR A 675 -9.39 12.38 27.59
N VAL A 676 -10.61 12.28 27.06
CA VAL A 676 -11.71 11.53 27.66
C VAL A 676 -12.28 10.60 26.58
N PRO A 677 -12.16 9.27 26.70
CA PRO A 677 -12.65 8.36 25.68
C PRO A 677 -14.18 8.35 25.60
N GLN A 678 -14.73 8.38 24.39
CA GLN A 678 -16.10 7.92 24.13
C GLN A 678 -16.08 6.48 23.59
N GLU A 679 -16.86 5.63 24.24
CA GLU A 679 -17.40 4.39 23.67
C GLU A 679 -16.40 3.36 23.12
N ALA A 680 -15.82 2.58 24.02
CA ALA A 680 -15.77 1.15 23.75
C ALA A 680 -17.18 0.56 23.97
N ALA A 681 -17.74 -0.09 22.95
CA ALA A 681 -18.76 -1.10 23.22
C ALA A 681 -18.11 -2.19 24.08
N ALA A 682 -18.73 -2.52 25.21
CA ALA A 682 -18.30 -3.68 25.98
C ALA A 682 -18.36 -4.93 25.07
N PRO A 683 -17.34 -5.79 25.05
CA PRO A 683 -17.56 -7.14 24.57
C PRO A 683 -18.63 -7.75 25.50
N SER A 684 -19.60 -8.45 24.94
CA SER A 684 -20.57 -9.22 25.73
C SER A 684 -19.82 -10.07 26.76
N THR A 685 -20.25 -10.02 28.02
CA THR A 685 -19.53 -10.55 29.20
C THR A 685 -19.30 -12.06 29.14
N SER A 686 -18.26 -12.49 28.43
CA SER A 686 -17.85 -13.89 28.30
C SER A 686 -16.33 -14.11 28.14
N SER A 687 -15.49 -13.07 28.20
CA SER A 687 -14.09 -13.15 27.72
C SER A 687 -13.00 -12.54 28.62
N LEU A 688 -13.29 -12.10 29.86
CA LEU A 688 -12.30 -11.46 30.74
C LEU A 688 -12.29 -11.99 32.20
N SER A 689 -12.63 -13.26 32.42
CA SER A 689 -12.24 -13.97 33.64
C SER A 689 -11.10 -14.95 33.32
N HIS A 690 -9.95 -14.73 33.96
CA HIS A 690 -8.64 -15.42 33.83
C HIS A 690 -7.60 -14.74 32.93
N LEU A 691 -6.85 -13.81 33.52
CA LEU A 691 -5.39 -13.92 33.72
C LEU A 691 -4.91 -12.76 34.61
N SER A 692 -3.84 -12.98 35.38
CA SER A 692 -3.35 -12.12 36.49
C SER A 692 -4.25 -12.17 37.74
N THR A 693 -3.79 -12.47 38.96
CA THR A 693 -2.44 -12.77 39.49
C THR A 693 -2.47 -13.99 40.43
N ARG A 694 -1.32 -14.65 40.64
CA ARG A 694 -0.84 -14.87 42.02
C ARG A 694 0.66 -15.21 42.11
N SER A 695 1.35 -14.36 42.86
CA SER A 695 2.73 -14.55 43.30
C SER A 695 2.85 -15.67 44.36
N LEU A 696 4.04 -16.25 44.43
CA LEU A 696 4.42 -17.34 45.35
C LEU A 696 4.35 -16.93 46.83
N ARG A 697 3.74 -17.76 47.69
CA ARG A 697 4.40 -18.23 48.93
C ARG A 697 3.71 -19.42 49.61
N ALA A 698 4.58 -20.25 50.19
CA ALA A 698 4.37 -21.55 50.81
C ALA A 698 3.30 -21.66 51.91
N GLN A 699 2.65 -22.83 51.97
CA GLN A 699 2.49 -23.59 53.22
C GLN A 699 2.86 -25.06 52.97
N GLY A 700 3.42 -25.73 53.97
CA GLY A 700 4.24 -26.92 53.79
C GLY A 700 3.52 -28.28 53.87
N ALA A 701 3.87 -29.15 52.92
CA ALA A 701 4.07 -30.59 53.07
C ALA A 701 3.05 -31.45 53.87
N SER A 702 2.22 -32.18 53.13
CA SER A 702 1.95 -33.60 53.44
C SER A 702 1.81 -34.36 52.12
N ALA A 703 2.53 -35.47 51.95
CA ALA A 703 2.73 -36.11 50.64
C ALA A 703 1.74 -37.26 50.37
N ARG A 704 1.06 -37.23 49.21
CA ARG A 704 0.45 -38.42 48.58
C ARG A 704 0.45 -38.34 47.03
N SER A 705 0.99 -39.39 46.42
CA SER A 705 0.73 -39.99 45.09
C SER A 705 0.57 -39.12 43.83
N PHE A 706 1.39 -39.40 42.81
CA PHE A 706 1.25 -38.93 41.42
C PHE A 706 0.00 -39.48 40.71
N ALA A 707 -0.89 -38.58 40.27
CA ALA A 707 -1.86 -38.68 39.15
C ALA A 707 -2.62 -37.33 39.09
N SER A 708 -3.04 -36.76 37.96
CA SER A 708 -2.84 -37.05 36.53
C SER A 708 -3.02 -35.73 35.74
N VAL A 709 -2.52 -35.67 34.50
CA VAL A 709 -2.68 -34.48 33.63
C VAL A 709 -4.13 -34.34 33.15
N SER A 710 -4.78 -33.21 33.43
CA SER A 710 -6.07 -32.79 32.84
C SER A 710 -6.33 -31.30 33.13
N GLU A 711 -6.75 -30.43 32.22
CA GLU A 711 -6.80 -30.44 30.74
C GLU A 711 -6.47 -29.01 30.27
N ALA A 712 -5.93 -28.85 29.06
CA ALA A 712 -5.78 -27.53 28.43
C ALA A 712 -7.16 -26.92 28.11
N PRO A 713 -7.31 -25.59 27.89
CA PRO A 713 -8.49 -25.08 27.19
C PRO A 713 -8.65 -25.88 25.89
N PRO A 714 -9.86 -26.34 25.55
CA PRO A 714 -10.03 -27.35 24.50
C PRO A 714 -9.43 -26.83 23.20
N VAL A 715 -8.39 -27.53 22.73
CA VAL A 715 -7.87 -27.36 21.38
C VAL A 715 -9.05 -27.67 20.47
N LYS A 716 -9.63 -26.64 19.87
CA LYS A 716 -10.66 -26.82 18.85
C LYS A 716 -9.99 -27.51 17.67
N HIS A 717 -10.18 -28.83 17.60
CA HIS A 717 -9.91 -29.61 16.41
C HIS A 717 -10.98 -29.26 15.38
N TYR A 718 -10.54 -28.82 14.20
CA TYR A 718 -11.36 -28.53 13.03
C TYR A 718 -11.22 -29.69 12.04
N GLY A 719 -12.31 -30.03 11.35
CA GLY A 719 -12.45 -31.27 10.58
C GLY A 719 -13.38 -32.27 11.26
N GLY A 720 -13.89 -33.25 10.50
CA GLY A 720 -14.92 -34.15 10.98
C GLY A 720 -16.34 -33.69 10.63
N LEU A 721 -16.48 -33.02 9.47
CA LEU A 721 -17.76 -32.58 8.94
C LEU A 721 -18.68 -33.78 8.76
N GLN A 722 -19.84 -33.74 9.44
CA GLN A 722 -20.83 -34.79 9.38
C GLN A 722 -21.56 -34.76 8.02
N ASP A 723 -21.99 -35.91 7.50
CA ASP A 723 -22.61 -35.98 6.17
C ASP A 723 -23.90 -35.14 6.06
N GLN A 724 -24.63 -34.99 7.18
CA GLN A 724 -25.80 -34.13 7.32
C GLN A 724 -25.49 -32.61 7.26
N ASP A 725 -24.22 -32.23 7.31
CA ASP A 725 -23.72 -30.85 7.28
C ASP A 725 -22.96 -30.51 5.99
N ARG A 726 -22.80 -31.49 5.09
CA ARG A 726 -22.31 -31.29 3.72
C ARG A 726 -23.36 -30.56 2.89
N ILE A 727 -22.96 -29.49 2.20
CA ILE A 727 -23.84 -28.72 1.31
C ILE A 727 -24.00 -29.41 -0.05
N PHE A 728 -22.92 -30.06 -0.54
CA PHE A 728 -22.87 -30.73 -1.83
C PHE A 728 -23.14 -32.23 -1.68
N THR A 729 -24.40 -32.55 -1.36
CA THR A 729 -24.83 -33.92 -1.00
C THR A 729 -24.74 -34.93 -2.14
N ASN A 730 -24.74 -34.51 -3.42
CA ASN A 730 -24.55 -35.40 -4.56
C ASN A 730 -23.15 -35.25 -5.21
N LEU A 731 -22.14 -34.74 -4.50
CA LEU A 731 -20.78 -34.49 -5.02
C LEU A 731 -20.14 -35.70 -5.74
N TYR A 732 -20.57 -36.93 -5.44
CA TYR A 732 -20.09 -38.16 -6.10
C TYR A 732 -21.00 -38.70 -7.21
N GLY A 733 -22.23 -38.19 -7.38
CA GLY A 733 -23.16 -38.61 -8.43
C GLY A 733 -23.89 -39.92 -8.13
N HIS A 734 -24.15 -40.22 -6.85
CA HIS A 734 -24.95 -41.38 -6.42
C HIS A 734 -26.45 -41.20 -6.68
N HIS A 735 -26.88 -39.96 -6.96
CA HIS A 735 -28.27 -39.58 -7.23
C HIS A 735 -28.36 -38.84 -8.58
N GLY A 736 -29.57 -38.73 -9.13
CA GLY A 736 -29.79 -38.02 -10.39
C GLY A 736 -29.49 -36.53 -10.27
N ALA A 737 -28.95 -35.94 -11.32
CA ALA A 737 -28.72 -34.50 -11.44
C ALA A 737 -29.97 -33.71 -11.92
N ASP A 738 -31.12 -34.39 -11.99
CA ASP A 738 -32.42 -33.85 -12.42
C ASP A 738 -33.16 -33.13 -11.27
N LEU A 739 -34.08 -32.24 -11.63
CA LEU A 739 -34.88 -31.44 -10.69
C LEU A 739 -35.66 -32.27 -9.66
N LYS A 740 -36.19 -33.43 -10.06
CA LYS A 740 -36.98 -34.30 -9.16
C LYS A 740 -36.09 -35.01 -8.14
N SER A 741 -34.85 -35.30 -8.50
CA SER A 741 -33.83 -35.78 -7.57
C SER A 741 -33.38 -34.66 -6.63
N SER A 742 -32.98 -33.49 -7.14
CA SER A 742 -32.45 -32.39 -6.29
C SER A 742 -33.44 -31.88 -5.24
N MET A 743 -34.73 -31.75 -5.60
CA MET A 743 -35.78 -31.33 -4.65
C MET A 743 -35.91 -32.24 -3.43
N LYS A 744 -35.59 -33.55 -3.55
CA LYS A 744 -35.60 -34.48 -2.40
C LYS A 744 -34.49 -34.19 -1.38
N TYR A 745 -33.39 -33.59 -1.84
CA TYR A 745 -32.24 -33.22 -1.01
C TYR A 745 -32.28 -31.75 -0.57
N GLY A 746 -33.42 -31.08 -0.74
CA GLY A 746 -33.70 -29.75 -0.18
C GLY A 746 -33.36 -28.58 -1.10
N ASP A 747 -32.93 -28.82 -2.34
CA ASP A 747 -32.83 -27.75 -3.34
C ASP A 747 -34.23 -27.27 -3.74
N TRP A 748 -34.34 -25.98 -4.09
CA TRP A 748 -35.61 -25.29 -4.36
C TRP A 748 -36.61 -25.26 -3.16
N TYR A 749 -36.19 -25.69 -1.96
CA TYR A 749 -37.04 -25.64 -0.78
C TYR A 749 -37.18 -24.21 -0.25
N ARG A 750 -38.41 -23.68 -0.32
CA ARG A 750 -38.81 -22.34 0.16
C ARG A 750 -38.07 -21.16 -0.48
N THR A 751 -37.50 -21.33 -1.67
CA THR A 751 -36.75 -20.27 -2.40
C THR A 751 -37.59 -19.01 -2.60
N LYS A 752 -38.90 -19.17 -2.90
CA LYS A 752 -39.86 -18.06 -2.96
C LYS A 752 -39.83 -17.18 -1.70
N ASP A 753 -39.82 -17.80 -0.51
CA ASP A 753 -39.84 -17.08 0.77
C ASP A 753 -38.53 -16.31 0.98
N MET A 754 -37.39 -16.84 0.51
CA MET A 754 -36.09 -16.15 0.57
C MET A 754 -36.07 -14.93 -0.36
N ILE A 755 -36.60 -15.07 -1.58
CA ILE A 755 -36.68 -13.98 -2.57
C ILE A 755 -37.58 -12.85 -2.05
N LEU A 756 -38.70 -13.19 -1.41
CA LEU A 756 -39.67 -12.25 -0.85
C LEU A 756 -39.18 -11.52 0.42
N LYS A 757 -38.15 -12.01 1.10
CA LYS A 757 -37.52 -11.28 2.23
C LYS A 757 -36.67 -10.08 1.80
N GLY A 758 -36.35 -9.96 0.51
CA GLY A 758 -35.65 -8.82 -0.04
C GLY A 758 -34.12 -8.91 0.01
N ASP A 759 -33.48 -8.06 -0.79
CA ASP A 759 -32.05 -7.99 -1.01
C ASP A 759 -31.25 -7.61 0.25
N ASP A 760 -31.73 -6.64 1.04
CA ASP A 760 -31.08 -6.26 2.29
C ASP A 760 -30.96 -7.43 3.28
N TRP A 761 -32.01 -8.26 3.40
CA TRP A 761 -31.95 -9.46 4.25
C TRP A 761 -30.96 -10.48 3.70
N LEU A 762 -31.03 -10.78 2.40
CA LEU A 762 -30.12 -11.73 1.75
C LEU A 762 -28.65 -11.29 1.89
N ILE A 763 -28.32 -10.03 1.61
CA ILE A 763 -26.98 -9.47 1.79
C ILE A 763 -26.55 -9.56 3.25
N SER A 764 -27.44 -9.26 4.20
CA SER A 764 -27.13 -9.27 5.63
C SER A 764 -26.84 -10.68 6.15
N GLU A 765 -27.62 -11.70 5.77
CA GLU A 765 -27.34 -13.10 6.12
C GLU A 765 -26.04 -13.59 5.48
N ILE A 766 -25.77 -13.26 4.21
CA ILE A 766 -24.51 -13.65 3.55
C ILE A 766 -23.32 -12.98 4.26
N LYS A 767 -23.43 -11.71 4.69
CA LYS A 767 -22.42 -11.03 5.52
C LYS A 767 -22.26 -11.73 6.88
N ALA A 768 -23.35 -12.01 7.58
CA ALA A 768 -23.35 -12.67 8.89
C ALA A 768 -22.77 -14.09 8.86
N SER A 769 -22.90 -14.80 7.74
CA SER A 769 -22.33 -16.15 7.56
C SER A 769 -20.80 -16.18 7.49
N GLY A 770 -20.15 -15.03 7.28
CA GLY A 770 -18.69 -14.95 7.10
C GLY A 770 -18.19 -15.52 5.75
N LEU A 771 -19.09 -15.82 4.79
CA LEU A 771 -18.72 -16.44 3.51
C LEU A 771 -17.70 -15.60 2.72
N ARG A 772 -16.49 -16.15 2.54
CA ARG A 772 -15.42 -15.63 1.67
C ARG A 772 -15.41 -16.33 0.32
N GLY A 773 -15.11 -15.58 -0.75
CA GLY A 773 -15.17 -16.03 -2.13
C GLY A 773 -14.27 -17.24 -2.42
N ARG A 774 -14.89 -18.33 -2.90
CA ARG A 774 -14.29 -19.65 -3.10
C ARG A 774 -13.57 -19.83 -4.45
N GLY A 775 -13.12 -18.73 -5.06
CA GLY A 775 -12.44 -18.71 -6.37
C GLY A 775 -10.94 -18.43 -6.34
N GLY A 776 -10.35 -18.15 -5.18
CA GLY A 776 -8.94 -17.77 -5.08
C GLY A 776 -8.72 -16.61 -4.11
N ALA A 777 -9.25 -15.44 -4.46
CA ALA A 777 -8.99 -14.17 -3.77
C ALA A 777 -9.54 -14.06 -2.34
N GLY A 778 -10.43 -14.96 -1.90
CA GLY A 778 -10.95 -14.98 -0.52
C GLY A 778 -11.70 -13.72 -0.06
N PHE A 779 -12.17 -12.88 -0.98
CA PHE A 779 -12.86 -11.62 -0.66
C PHE A 779 -14.23 -11.88 0.01
N PRO A 780 -14.67 -11.12 1.04
CA PRO A 780 -15.96 -11.33 1.70
C PRO A 780 -17.16 -11.17 0.74
N SER A 781 -17.92 -12.25 0.52
CA SER A 781 -18.88 -12.34 -0.58
C SER A 781 -20.09 -11.43 -0.38
N GLY A 782 -20.63 -11.37 0.84
CA GLY A 782 -21.74 -10.47 1.17
C GLY A 782 -21.37 -8.99 1.05
N LEU A 783 -20.11 -8.63 1.30
CA LEU A 783 -19.60 -7.28 1.02
C LEU A 783 -19.54 -7.02 -0.49
N LYS A 784 -19.01 -7.98 -1.26
CA LYS A 784 -18.93 -7.88 -2.73
C LYS A 784 -20.31 -7.66 -3.35
N TYR A 785 -21.30 -8.44 -2.93
CA TYR A 785 -22.67 -8.35 -3.43
C TYR A 785 -23.32 -7.01 -3.08
N SER A 786 -23.01 -6.41 -1.93
CA SER A 786 -23.53 -5.08 -1.58
C SER A 786 -23.01 -3.92 -2.44
N PHE A 787 -21.94 -4.10 -3.24
CA PHE A 787 -21.51 -3.08 -4.20
C PHE A 787 -22.46 -2.92 -5.39
N MET A 788 -23.30 -3.94 -5.67
CA MET A 788 -24.32 -3.86 -6.73
C MET A 788 -25.50 -2.97 -6.33
N ASN A 789 -25.80 -2.83 -5.04
CA ASN A 789 -26.90 -2.03 -4.51
C ASN A 789 -26.37 -0.69 -3.96
N PHE A 790 -25.62 0.04 -4.79
CA PHE A 790 -25.12 1.38 -4.45
C PHE A 790 -26.27 2.39 -4.23
N LYS A 791 -25.98 3.56 -3.64
CA LYS A 791 -27.02 4.57 -3.40
C LYS A 791 -27.69 4.99 -4.72
N ASP A 792 -29.02 5.03 -4.74
CA ASP A 792 -29.83 5.34 -5.92
C ASP A 792 -29.71 4.30 -7.07
N TRP A 793 -29.34 3.05 -6.77
CA TRP A 793 -29.26 1.95 -7.76
C TRP A 793 -30.59 1.70 -8.49
N ASP A 794 -31.71 1.93 -7.81
CA ASP A 794 -33.08 1.80 -8.31
C ASP A 794 -33.41 2.79 -9.44
N LYS A 795 -32.62 3.86 -9.56
CA LYS A 795 -32.77 4.92 -10.58
C LYS A 795 -31.85 4.74 -11.78
N ASP A 796 -30.89 3.81 -11.72
CA ASP A 796 -30.02 3.48 -12.86
C ASP A 796 -30.83 2.62 -13.86
N PRO A 797 -31.05 3.09 -15.10
CA PRO A 797 -31.86 2.36 -16.09
C PRO A 797 -31.14 1.16 -16.69
N ARG A 798 -29.85 0.95 -16.39
CA ARG A 798 -29.08 -0.18 -16.91
C ARG A 798 -29.52 -1.48 -16.22
N PRO A 799 -29.66 -2.60 -16.97
CA PRO A 799 -29.85 -3.91 -16.35
C PRO A 799 -28.63 -4.28 -15.50
N ARG A 800 -28.80 -5.21 -14.57
CA ARG A 800 -27.76 -5.67 -13.64
C ARG A 800 -27.47 -7.15 -13.89
N TYR A 801 -26.21 -7.56 -13.87
CA TYR A 801 -25.85 -8.95 -14.19
C TYR A 801 -25.09 -9.65 -13.06
N LEU A 802 -25.57 -10.83 -12.68
CA LEU A 802 -24.75 -11.83 -12.02
C LEU A 802 -23.93 -12.52 -13.12
N VAL A 803 -22.63 -12.65 -12.91
CA VAL A 803 -21.76 -13.43 -13.78
C VAL A 803 -21.14 -14.55 -12.94
N VAL A 804 -21.42 -15.79 -13.29
CA VAL A 804 -20.88 -16.95 -12.58
C VAL A 804 -19.65 -17.42 -13.33
N ASN A 805 -18.50 -17.34 -12.65
CA ASN A 805 -17.25 -17.88 -13.15
C ASN A 805 -17.24 -19.39 -12.95
N ALA A 806 -17.34 -20.13 -14.06
CA ALA A 806 -17.30 -21.57 -14.13
C ALA A 806 -16.24 -22.05 -15.15
N ASP A 807 -15.19 -21.24 -15.34
CA ASP A 807 -14.06 -21.56 -16.22
C ASP A 807 -13.14 -22.63 -15.62
N GLU A 808 -12.85 -22.57 -14.31
CA GLU A 808 -12.02 -23.57 -13.60
C GLU A 808 -10.75 -23.96 -14.39
N GLY A 809 -10.04 -22.96 -14.93
CA GLY A 809 -8.77 -23.14 -15.65
C GLY A 809 -7.61 -23.61 -14.75
N GLU A 810 -7.69 -23.38 -13.44
CA GLU A 810 -6.62 -23.53 -12.44
C GLU A 810 -6.16 -25.01 -12.30
N PRO A 811 -4.87 -25.32 -12.53
CA PRO A 811 -4.32 -26.66 -12.34
C PRO A 811 -4.49 -27.20 -10.91
N GLY A 812 -5.01 -28.43 -10.84
CA GLY A 812 -5.36 -29.12 -9.59
C GLY A 812 -6.82 -28.93 -9.17
N THR A 813 -7.53 -27.94 -9.72
CA THR A 813 -8.90 -27.60 -9.34
C THR A 813 -9.92 -28.36 -10.22
N CYS A 814 -10.90 -29.00 -9.60
CA CYS A 814 -11.96 -29.74 -10.29
C CYS A 814 -13.27 -29.83 -9.49
N LYS A 815 -13.50 -28.89 -8.57
CA LYS A 815 -14.65 -28.78 -7.65
C LYS A 815 -15.89 -28.19 -8.32
N ASP A 816 -15.71 -27.15 -9.13
CA ASP A 816 -16.79 -26.41 -9.78
C ASP A 816 -17.38 -27.28 -10.90
N ARG A 817 -16.52 -28.06 -11.58
CA ARG A 817 -16.90 -29.19 -12.43
C ARG A 817 -17.83 -30.21 -11.76
N GLU A 818 -17.56 -30.62 -10.52
CA GLU A 818 -18.43 -31.58 -9.82
C GLU A 818 -19.83 -30.99 -9.55
N ILE A 819 -19.88 -29.73 -9.11
CA ILE A 819 -21.15 -29.01 -8.88
C ILE A 819 -21.97 -28.98 -10.18
N MET A 820 -21.36 -28.57 -11.30
CA MET A 820 -22.07 -28.43 -12.58
C MET A 820 -22.59 -29.75 -13.16
N ARG A 821 -21.92 -30.88 -12.94
CA ARG A 821 -22.33 -32.18 -13.52
C ARG A 821 -23.19 -33.05 -12.61
N LYS A 822 -23.27 -32.77 -11.30
CA LYS A 822 -23.98 -33.60 -10.31
C LYS A 822 -25.00 -32.86 -9.45
N ASP A 823 -24.74 -31.60 -9.10
CA ASP A 823 -25.62 -30.72 -8.33
C ASP A 823 -25.99 -29.42 -9.10
N PRO A 824 -26.33 -29.46 -10.42
CA PRO A 824 -26.56 -28.25 -11.22
C PRO A 824 -27.73 -27.41 -10.70
N GLN A 825 -28.77 -28.05 -10.16
CA GLN A 825 -29.95 -27.37 -9.63
C GLN A 825 -29.62 -26.46 -8.42
N LYS A 826 -28.64 -26.86 -7.60
CA LYS A 826 -28.13 -26.06 -6.47
C LYS A 826 -27.42 -24.79 -6.96
N LEU A 827 -26.68 -24.89 -8.07
CA LEU A 827 -26.07 -23.73 -8.73
C LEU A 827 -27.13 -22.78 -9.32
N ILE A 828 -28.15 -23.32 -10.01
CA ILE A 828 -29.22 -22.50 -10.62
C ILE A 828 -30.04 -21.79 -9.55
N GLU A 829 -30.39 -22.48 -8.45
CA GLU A 829 -31.02 -21.85 -7.29
C GLU A 829 -30.12 -20.77 -6.69
N GLY A 830 -28.81 -21.05 -6.56
CA GLY A 830 -27.82 -20.08 -6.12
C GLY A 830 -27.78 -18.82 -7.00
N CYS A 831 -27.90 -19.00 -8.33
CA CYS A 831 -27.96 -17.89 -9.28
C CYS A 831 -29.17 -16.99 -8.99
N LEU A 832 -30.35 -17.57 -8.73
CA LEU A 832 -31.56 -16.83 -8.41
C LEU A 832 -31.46 -16.09 -7.07
N VAL A 833 -30.93 -16.75 -6.02
CA VAL A 833 -30.82 -16.16 -4.68
C VAL A 833 -29.77 -15.04 -4.63
N VAL A 834 -28.58 -15.27 -5.21
CA VAL A 834 -27.52 -14.24 -5.33
C VAL A 834 -27.93 -13.14 -6.30
N GLY A 835 -28.62 -13.50 -7.38
CA GLY A 835 -29.21 -12.56 -8.34
C GLY A 835 -30.17 -11.61 -7.64
N ARG A 836 -31.14 -12.14 -6.87
CA ARG A 836 -32.08 -11.34 -6.08
C ARG A 836 -31.36 -10.45 -5.08
N ALA A 837 -30.34 -10.95 -4.39
CA ALA A 837 -29.56 -10.17 -3.42
C ALA A 837 -28.88 -8.93 -4.07
N MET A 838 -28.48 -9.02 -5.33
CA MET A 838 -27.83 -7.95 -6.10
C MET A 838 -28.78 -7.21 -7.06
N ASN A 839 -30.09 -7.49 -6.98
CA ASN A 839 -31.11 -7.01 -7.92
C ASN A 839 -30.75 -7.22 -9.41
N ALA A 840 -30.09 -8.33 -9.73
CA ALA A 840 -29.71 -8.67 -11.10
C ALA A 840 -30.93 -9.03 -11.96
N ASN A 841 -30.90 -8.75 -13.26
CA ASN A 841 -31.96 -9.16 -14.21
C ASN A 841 -31.69 -10.55 -14.79
N ALA A 842 -30.42 -10.96 -14.84
CA ALA A 842 -30.02 -12.29 -15.32
C ALA A 842 -28.69 -12.77 -14.70
N ALA A 843 -28.48 -14.08 -14.74
CA ALA A 843 -27.19 -14.72 -14.56
C ALA A 843 -26.59 -15.15 -15.91
N TYR A 844 -25.30 -14.85 -16.12
CA TYR A 844 -24.49 -15.45 -17.17
C TYR A 844 -23.50 -16.43 -16.54
N ILE A 845 -23.68 -17.72 -16.76
CA ILE A 845 -22.75 -18.76 -16.34
C ILE A 845 -21.72 -18.94 -17.44
N TYR A 846 -20.51 -18.42 -17.24
CA TYR A 846 -19.39 -18.59 -18.15
C TYR A 846 -18.69 -19.91 -17.82
N ILE A 847 -19.00 -20.95 -18.59
CA ILE A 847 -18.44 -22.29 -18.41
C ILE A 847 -17.25 -22.54 -19.34
N ARG A 848 -16.25 -23.26 -18.84
CA ARG A 848 -15.06 -23.66 -19.60
C ARG A 848 -15.42 -24.28 -20.97
N GLY A 849 -14.59 -24.02 -21.98
CA GLY A 849 -14.80 -24.58 -23.33
C GLY A 849 -14.77 -26.11 -23.35
N GLU A 850 -13.82 -26.71 -22.63
CA GLU A 850 -13.61 -28.16 -22.55
C GLU A 850 -14.74 -28.88 -21.79
N PHE A 851 -15.50 -28.18 -20.94
CA PHE A 851 -16.58 -28.71 -20.11
C PHE A 851 -17.91 -28.82 -20.89
N TYR A 852 -17.86 -29.44 -22.08
CA TYR A 852 -19.05 -29.60 -22.95
C TYR A 852 -20.12 -30.52 -22.34
N HIS A 853 -19.71 -31.58 -21.63
CA HIS A 853 -20.65 -32.50 -20.99
C HIS A 853 -21.36 -31.82 -19.81
N GLU A 854 -20.58 -31.16 -18.96
CA GLU A 854 -21.03 -30.34 -17.83
C GLU A 854 -22.00 -29.25 -18.33
N ALA A 855 -21.67 -28.54 -19.41
CA ALA A 855 -22.55 -27.54 -20.04
C ALA A 855 -23.88 -28.14 -20.51
N THR A 856 -23.85 -29.36 -21.08
CA THR A 856 -25.05 -30.06 -21.56
C THR A 856 -25.95 -30.49 -20.39
N VAL A 857 -25.35 -30.98 -19.29
CA VAL A 857 -26.07 -31.34 -18.07
C VAL A 857 -26.68 -30.10 -17.41
N LEU A 858 -25.93 -29.01 -17.29
CA LEU A 858 -26.39 -27.75 -16.72
C LEU A 858 -27.49 -27.12 -17.57
N GLN A 859 -27.38 -27.12 -18.91
CA GLN A 859 -28.43 -26.63 -19.80
C GLN A 859 -29.74 -27.42 -19.65
N ARG A 860 -29.66 -28.75 -19.49
CA ARG A 860 -30.85 -29.57 -19.21
C ARG A 860 -31.49 -29.17 -17.87
N ALA A 861 -30.70 -28.99 -16.82
CA ALA A 861 -31.19 -28.56 -15.51
C ALA A 861 -31.81 -27.15 -15.55
N ILE A 862 -31.25 -26.23 -16.34
CA ILE A 862 -31.81 -24.89 -16.61
C ILE A 862 -33.16 -25.03 -17.31
N ASN A 863 -33.27 -25.86 -18.35
CA ASN A 863 -34.54 -26.11 -19.05
C ASN A 863 -35.61 -26.68 -18.10
N GLU A 864 -35.26 -27.67 -17.27
CA GLU A 864 -36.15 -28.21 -16.22
C GLU A 864 -36.62 -27.11 -15.24
N ALA A 865 -35.75 -26.17 -14.86
CA ALA A 865 -36.09 -25.07 -13.97
C ALA A 865 -36.98 -24.01 -14.62
N TYR A 866 -36.82 -23.74 -15.92
CA TYR A 866 -37.74 -22.90 -16.71
C TYR A 866 -39.11 -23.57 -16.88
N GLU A 867 -39.15 -24.87 -17.23
CA GLU A 867 -40.39 -25.65 -17.37
C GLU A 867 -41.19 -25.72 -16.06
N ALA A 868 -40.50 -25.75 -14.92
CA ALA A 868 -41.11 -25.73 -13.59
C ALA A 868 -41.47 -24.30 -13.08
N GLY A 869 -41.16 -23.23 -13.82
CA GLY A 869 -41.42 -21.84 -13.41
C GLY A 869 -40.56 -21.37 -12.22
N LEU A 870 -39.41 -22.02 -11.99
CA LEU A 870 -38.49 -21.69 -10.90
C LEU A 870 -37.59 -20.51 -11.25
N ILE A 871 -37.25 -20.35 -12.53
CA ILE A 871 -36.53 -19.22 -13.12
C ILE A 871 -37.30 -18.67 -14.34
N GLY A 872 -36.81 -17.57 -14.90
CA GLY A 872 -37.45 -16.80 -15.97
C GLY A 872 -38.44 -15.78 -15.43
N LYS A 873 -39.53 -15.57 -16.17
CA LYS A 873 -40.58 -14.62 -15.78
C LYS A 873 -41.31 -15.10 -14.51
N ASN A 874 -41.40 -14.24 -13.51
CA ASN A 874 -42.02 -14.51 -12.21
C ASN A 874 -41.40 -15.75 -11.53
N ALA A 875 -40.07 -15.76 -11.40
CA ALA A 875 -39.27 -16.85 -10.83
C ALA A 875 -39.80 -17.30 -9.47
N CYS A 876 -40.02 -18.61 -9.29
CA CYS A 876 -40.66 -19.22 -8.13
C CYS A 876 -42.05 -18.64 -7.77
N GLY A 877 -42.74 -17.95 -8.69
CA GLY A 877 -43.99 -17.25 -8.44
C GLY A 877 -43.86 -16.09 -7.43
N SER A 878 -42.69 -15.42 -7.38
CA SER A 878 -42.34 -14.38 -6.40
C SER A 878 -42.62 -12.93 -6.83
N GLY A 879 -42.88 -12.68 -8.11
CA GLY A 879 -42.97 -11.36 -8.73
C GLY A 879 -41.64 -10.81 -9.28
N TYR A 880 -40.55 -11.57 -9.17
CA TYR A 880 -39.22 -11.22 -9.67
C TYR A 880 -38.91 -11.95 -10.97
N ASP A 881 -38.52 -11.22 -12.02
CA ASP A 881 -38.11 -11.79 -13.32
C ASP A 881 -36.59 -12.01 -13.32
N PHE A 882 -36.14 -13.23 -13.60
CA PHE A 882 -34.72 -13.58 -13.56
C PHE A 882 -34.34 -14.73 -14.50
N ASP A 883 -33.58 -14.43 -15.56
CA ASP A 883 -33.10 -15.42 -16.53
C ASP A 883 -31.72 -16.02 -16.17
N VAL A 884 -31.45 -17.22 -16.66
CA VAL A 884 -30.12 -17.87 -16.55
C VAL A 884 -29.64 -18.31 -17.93
N TYR A 885 -28.49 -17.76 -18.35
CA TYR A 885 -27.83 -18.02 -19.63
C TYR A 885 -26.52 -18.79 -19.42
N ILE A 886 -26.19 -19.72 -20.31
CA ILE A 886 -24.85 -20.33 -20.37
C ILE A 886 -24.07 -19.67 -21.51
N HIS A 887 -22.86 -19.20 -21.21
CA HIS A 887 -21.87 -18.80 -22.21
C HIS A 887 -20.69 -19.78 -22.13
N ARG A 888 -20.20 -20.29 -23.26
CA ARG A 888 -19.07 -21.23 -23.29
C ARG A 888 -17.79 -20.53 -23.72
N GLY A 889 -16.74 -20.65 -22.93
CA GLY A 889 -15.38 -20.25 -23.31
C GLY A 889 -14.75 -21.18 -24.36
N MET A 890 -13.47 -20.97 -24.64
CA MET A 890 -12.73 -21.70 -25.68
C MET A 890 -11.28 -22.07 -25.27
N GLY A 891 -11.11 -22.55 -24.03
CA GLY A 891 -9.83 -23.08 -23.53
C GLY A 891 -8.76 -22.02 -23.26
N ALA A 892 -9.02 -21.11 -22.33
CA ALA A 892 -8.07 -20.09 -21.91
C ALA A 892 -8.24 -19.73 -20.43
N TYR A 893 -7.31 -20.14 -19.57
CA TYR A 893 -7.35 -19.91 -18.10
C TYR A 893 -7.42 -18.42 -17.73
N ILE A 894 -6.83 -17.53 -18.54
CA ILE A 894 -6.98 -16.08 -18.35
C ILE A 894 -8.43 -15.60 -18.47
N CYS A 895 -9.32 -16.32 -19.15
CA CYS A 895 -10.76 -16.03 -19.15
C CYS A 895 -11.46 -16.42 -17.82
N GLY A 896 -10.74 -17.07 -16.90
CA GLY A 896 -11.15 -17.23 -15.50
C GLY A 896 -10.90 -16.00 -14.62
N GLU A 897 -10.20 -14.96 -15.10
CA GLU A 897 -10.09 -13.68 -14.37
C GLU A 897 -11.37 -12.85 -14.56
N GLU A 898 -11.83 -12.21 -13.49
CA GLU A 898 -13.10 -11.46 -13.42
C GLU A 898 -13.38 -10.50 -14.59
N THR A 899 -12.42 -9.66 -15.00
CA THR A 899 -12.63 -8.70 -16.09
C THR A 899 -12.36 -9.27 -17.47
N SER A 900 -11.42 -10.21 -17.58
CA SER A 900 -11.17 -10.98 -18.80
C SER A 900 -12.38 -11.84 -19.20
N LEU A 901 -13.04 -12.45 -18.22
CA LEU A 901 -14.26 -13.22 -18.36
C LEU A 901 -15.40 -12.36 -18.93
N ILE A 902 -15.53 -11.12 -18.43
CA ILE A 902 -16.49 -10.14 -18.95
C ILE A 902 -16.20 -9.81 -20.43
N GLU A 903 -14.95 -9.49 -20.79
CA GLU A 903 -14.56 -9.22 -22.18
C GLU A 903 -14.81 -10.43 -23.11
N SER A 904 -14.61 -11.66 -22.60
CA SER A 904 -14.90 -12.90 -23.33
C SER A 904 -16.41 -13.06 -23.62
N ILE A 905 -17.29 -12.83 -22.64
CA ILE A 905 -18.76 -12.85 -22.84
C ILE A 905 -19.19 -11.77 -23.85
N GLU A 906 -18.53 -10.61 -23.84
CA GLU A 906 -18.76 -9.52 -24.82
C GLU A 906 -18.28 -9.85 -26.25
N GLY A 907 -17.75 -11.06 -26.50
CA GLY A 907 -17.29 -11.50 -27.81
C GLY A 907 -15.93 -10.93 -28.22
N LYS A 908 -15.17 -10.39 -27.26
CA LYS A 908 -13.80 -9.88 -27.46
C LYS A 908 -12.77 -10.93 -27.04
N ALA A 909 -11.50 -10.64 -27.24
CA ALA A 909 -10.43 -11.44 -26.65
C ALA A 909 -10.46 -11.33 -25.11
N GLY A 910 -10.27 -12.44 -24.40
CA GLY A 910 -10.12 -12.49 -22.94
C GLY A 910 -8.84 -11.78 -22.47
N LYS A 911 -8.90 -10.46 -22.41
CA LYS A 911 -7.84 -9.55 -21.98
C LYS A 911 -8.38 -8.70 -20.83
N PRO A 912 -7.84 -8.81 -19.61
CA PRO A 912 -8.31 -8.05 -18.44
C PRO A 912 -8.47 -6.54 -18.67
N ARG A 913 -9.47 -5.95 -18.00
CA ARG A 913 -9.61 -4.49 -17.89
C ARG A 913 -8.78 -3.99 -16.72
N LEU A 914 -8.17 -2.80 -16.88
CA LEU A 914 -7.56 -2.10 -15.76
C LEU A 914 -8.67 -1.68 -14.76
N LYS A 915 -8.39 -1.85 -13.45
CA LYS A 915 -9.26 -1.41 -12.36
C LYS A 915 -8.62 -0.14 -11.75
N PRO A 916 -9.33 0.99 -11.60
CA PRO A 916 -10.73 1.26 -11.97
C PRO A 916 -10.94 1.45 -13.48
N PRO A 917 -12.18 1.31 -13.99
CA PRO A 917 -13.43 1.08 -13.25
C PRO A 917 -13.64 -0.37 -12.79
N PHE A 918 -14.34 -0.55 -11.67
CA PHE A 918 -14.70 -1.87 -11.16
C PHE A 918 -15.97 -2.42 -11.83
N PRO A 919 -16.11 -3.77 -11.99
CA PRO A 919 -17.28 -4.39 -12.62
C PRO A 919 -18.63 -3.99 -12.01
N ALA A 920 -18.69 -3.74 -10.70
CA ALA A 920 -19.92 -3.32 -10.01
C ALA A 920 -20.46 -1.96 -10.51
N ALA A 921 -19.62 -1.14 -11.14
CA ALA A 921 -20.02 0.11 -11.79
C ALA A 921 -20.14 -0.02 -13.32
N VAL A 922 -19.14 -0.66 -13.96
CA VAL A 922 -19.05 -0.85 -15.42
C VAL A 922 -18.48 -2.24 -15.72
N GLY A 923 -19.35 -3.24 -15.74
CA GLY A 923 -19.07 -4.65 -16.00
C GLY A 923 -19.53 -5.08 -17.39
N LEU A 924 -20.30 -6.17 -17.43
CA LEU A 924 -20.77 -6.83 -18.64
C LEU A 924 -21.70 -5.92 -19.46
N PHE A 925 -21.38 -5.74 -20.74
CA PHE A 925 -22.05 -4.82 -21.67
C PHE A 925 -22.08 -3.36 -21.18
N GLY A 926 -21.11 -2.96 -20.34
CA GLY A 926 -21.07 -1.63 -19.70
C GLY A 926 -22.07 -1.46 -18.54
N CYS A 927 -22.75 -2.52 -18.16
CA CYS A 927 -23.75 -2.54 -17.08
C CYS A 927 -23.13 -2.96 -15.74
N PRO A 928 -23.72 -2.57 -14.59
CA PRO A 928 -23.30 -3.09 -13.28
C PRO A 928 -23.26 -4.61 -13.27
N SER A 929 -22.15 -5.22 -12.87
CA SER A 929 -22.00 -6.68 -12.81
C SER A 929 -21.11 -7.14 -11.67
N THR A 930 -21.38 -8.34 -11.15
CA THR A 930 -20.47 -8.99 -10.19
C THR A 930 -20.13 -10.40 -10.66
N VAL A 931 -18.82 -10.69 -10.76
CA VAL A 931 -18.31 -12.03 -11.04
C VAL A 931 -18.09 -12.79 -9.73
N THR A 932 -18.56 -14.03 -9.64
CA THR A 932 -18.40 -14.88 -8.45
C THR A 932 -18.31 -16.37 -8.84
N ASN A 933 -17.61 -17.19 -8.05
CA ASN A 933 -17.36 -18.60 -8.40
C ASN A 933 -18.60 -19.47 -8.13
N VAL A 934 -18.82 -20.50 -8.96
CA VAL A 934 -19.81 -21.59 -8.82
C VAL A 934 -20.00 -22.03 -7.37
N GLU A 935 -18.94 -22.46 -6.67
CA GLU A 935 -19.03 -22.89 -5.26
C GLU A 935 -19.61 -21.79 -4.34
N THR A 936 -19.27 -20.51 -4.54
CA THR A 936 -19.77 -19.40 -3.70
C THR A 936 -21.25 -19.11 -3.95
N VAL A 937 -21.68 -19.27 -5.21
CA VAL A 937 -23.08 -19.13 -5.61
C VAL A 937 -23.92 -20.29 -5.07
N ALA A 938 -23.46 -21.53 -5.29
CA ALA A 938 -24.19 -22.74 -4.95
C ALA A 938 -24.33 -23.00 -3.43
N VAL A 939 -23.41 -22.52 -2.57
CA VAL A 939 -23.63 -22.62 -1.11
C VAL A 939 -24.70 -21.67 -0.59
N THR A 940 -24.95 -20.55 -1.28
CA THR A 940 -25.75 -19.44 -0.75
C THR A 940 -27.20 -19.85 -0.38
N PRO A 941 -27.97 -20.59 -1.20
CA PRO A 941 -29.33 -21.02 -0.82
C PRO A 941 -29.36 -21.88 0.44
N THR A 942 -28.36 -22.75 0.61
CA THR A 942 -28.25 -23.61 1.79
C THR A 942 -27.93 -22.81 3.05
N ILE A 943 -27.09 -21.78 2.96
CA ILE A 943 -26.87 -20.81 4.05
C ILE A 943 -28.19 -20.09 4.39
N MET A 944 -28.96 -19.63 3.40
CA MET A 944 -30.26 -18.98 3.64
C MET A 944 -31.30 -19.94 4.27
N ARG A 945 -31.21 -21.24 3.98
CA ARG A 945 -32.07 -22.29 4.58
C ARG A 945 -31.70 -22.66 6.01
N ARG A 946 -30.42 -22.90 6.28
CA ARG A 946 -29.91 -23.40 7.57
C ARG A 946 -29.54 -22.29 8.55
N GLY A 947 -29.40 -21.06 8.06
CA GLY A 947 -29.07 -19.85 8.82
C GLY A 947 -27.58 -19.51 8.76
N ALA A 948 -27.28 -18.21 8.78
CA ALA A 948 -25.91 -17.70 8.79
C ALA A 948 -25.06 -18.29 9.93
N SER A 949 -25.64 -18.42 11.12
CA SER A 949 -24.96 -18.92 12.33
C SER A 949 -24.56 -20.39 12.26
N TRP A 950 -25.29 -21.22 11.49
CA TRP A 950 -24.89 -22.60 11.22
C TRP A 950 -23.66 -22.65 10.31
N PHE A 951 -23.60 -21.82 9.27
CA PHE A 951 -22.43 -21.80 8.40
C PHE A 951 -21.20 -21.19 9.09
N SER A 952 -21.40 -20.17 9.93
CA SER A 952 -20.32 -19.53 10.70
C SER A 952 -19.88 -20.29 11.95
N SER A 953 -20.49 -21.43 12.28
CA SER A 953 -20.01 -22.29 13.38
C SER A 953 -18.83 -23.19 12.97
N PHE A 954 -18.62 -23.38 11.67
CA PHE A 954 -17.52 -24.14 11.07
C PHE A 954 -16.30 -23.27 10.79
N GLY A 955 -15.11 -23.83 11.01
CA GLY A 955 -13.83 -23.20 10.76
C GLY A 955 -13.44 -22.14 11.80
N ARG A 956 -12.26 -21.55 11.61
CA ARG A 956 -11.80 -20.42 12.45
C ARG A 956 -12.57 -19.14 12.14
N GLU A 957 -12.50 -18.20 13.07
CA GLU A 957 -12.97 -16.82 12.84
C GLU A 957 -12.36 -16.25 11.54
N ARG A 958 -13.15 -15.46 10.80
CA ARG A 958 -12.83 -14.94 9.45
C ARG A 958 -12.57 -16.02 8.38
N ASN A 959 -12.72 -17.30 8.69
CA ASN A 959 -12.43 -18.44 7.81
C ASN A 959 -13.61 -19.42 7.80
N ALA A 960 -14.83 -18.88 7.93
CA ALA A 960 -16.05 -19.62 8.17
C ALA A 960 -16.48 -20.59 7.04
N GLY A 961 -17.14 -21.66 7.45
CA GLY A 961 -17.94 -22.55 6.62
C GLY A 961 -17.24 -23.83 6.15
N THR A 962 -17.84 -24.47 5.15
CA THR A 962 -17.27 -25.63 4.46
C THR A 962 -16.52 -25.20 3.19
N LYS A 963 -15.68 -26.10 2.68
CA LYS A 963 -14.91 -25.91 1.44
C LYS A 963 -14.80 -27.23 0.68
N LEU A 964 -14.95 -27.18 -0.66
CA LEU A 964 -14.55 -28.27 -1.54
C LEU A 964 -13.02 -28.27 -1.71
N PHE A 965 -12.37 -29.31 -1.21
CA PHE A 965 -10.94 -29.59 -1.39
C PHE A 965 -10.74 -30.53 -2.55
N CYS A 966 -9.83 -30.20 -3.48
CA CYS A 966 -9.45 -31.08 -4.60
C CYS A 966 -8.07 -31.65 -4.32
N ILE A 967 -7.96 -32.86 -3.76
CA ILE A 967 -6.66 -33.46 -3.44
C ILE A 967 -6.16 -34.29 -4.62
N SER A 968 -4.98 -33.96 -5.10
CA SER A 968 -4.36 -34.48 -6.33
C SER A 968 -2.86 -34.74 -6.14
N GLY A 969 -2.21 -35.30 -7.16
CA GLY A 969 -0.80 -35.65 -7.10
C GLY A 969 -0.53 -36.98 -6.38
N HIS A 970 0.53 -37.03 -5.59
CA HIS A 970 1.10 -38.27 -5.03
C HIS A 970 0.44 -38.70 -3.70
N VAL A 971 -0.89 -38.82 -3.72
CA VAL A 971 -1.68 -39.49 -2.66
C VAL A 971 -2.15 -40.87 -3.11
N ASN A 972 -2.57 -41.72 -2.17
CA ASN A 972 -3.05 -43.07 -2.48
C ASN A 972 -4.40 -43.06 -3.23
N ASN A 973 -5.32 -42.17 -2.86
CA ASN A 973 -6.63 -42.01 -3.48
C ASN A 973 -6.93 -40.52 -3.73
N PRO A 974 -6.58 -39.95 -4.91
CA PRO A 974 -6.95 -38.59 -5.27
C PRO A 974 -8.47 -38.40 -5.29
N VAL A 975 -8.99 -37.34 -4.67
CA VAL A 975 -10.43 -37.13 -4.48
C VAL A 975 -10.78 -35.65 -4.32
N THR A 976 -11.98 -35.28 -4.78
CA THR A 976 -12.61 -34.00 -4.43
C THR A 976 -13.62 -34.25 -3.32
N VAL A 977 -13.45 -33.59 -2.18
CA VAL A 977 -14.28 -33.78 -0.98
C VAL A 977 -14.64 -32.43 -0.36
N GLU A 978 -15.90 -32.26 0.04
CA GLU A 978 -16.27 -31.15 0.93
C GLU A 978 -15.71 -31.44 2.32
N GLU A 979 -15.20 -30.46 3.05
CA GLU A 979 -14.87 -30.65 4.47
C GLU A 979 -14.94 -29.29 5.19
N GLU A 980 -14.77 -29.29 6.50
CA GLU A 980 -14.71 -28.06 7.29
C GLU A 980 -13.52 -27.19 6.86
N MET A 981 -13.71 -25.87 6.79
CA MET A 981 -12.57 -24.95 6.74
C MET A 981 -11.69 -25.13 8.00
N SER A 982 -10.42 -24.78 7.88
CA SER A 982 -9.44 -24.87 8.97
C SER A 982 -9.08 -26.29 9.43
N ILE A 983 -9.57 -27.36 8.79
CA ILE A 983 -9.04 -28.72 8.97
C ILE A 983 -7.52 -28.75 8.76
N SER A 984 -6.79 -29.58 9.51
CA SER A 984 -5.35 -29.73 9.26
C SER A 984 -5.09 -30.39 7.89
N LEU A 985 -4.08 -29.89 7.17
CA LEU A 985 -3.67 -30.43 5.86
C LEU A 985 -3.31 -31.92 5.96
N ARG A 986 -2.67 -32.30 7.07
CA ARG A 986 -2.32 -33.69 7.36
C ARG A 986 -3.55 -34.57 7.53
N GLU A 987 -4.52 -34.17 8.38
CA GLU A 987 -5.75 -34.94 8.57
C GLU A 987 -6.51 -35.06 7.24
N LEU A 988 -6.66 -33.96 6.49
CA LEU A 988 -7.33 -33.96 5.19
C LEU A 988 -6.75 -35.03 4.24
N ILE A 989 -5.42 -35.11 4.12
CA ILE A 989 -4.73 -36.08 3.26
C ILE A 989 -4.79 -37.51 3.84
N GLU A 990 -4.48 -37.71 5.12
CA GLU A 990 -4.45 -39.04 5.75
C GLU A 990 -5.84 -39.69 5.77
N LYS A 991 -6.88 -38.93 6.11
CA LYS A 991 -8.27 -39.39 6.27
C LYS A 991 -9.00 -39.60 4.95
N HIS A 992 -9.00 -38.59 4.07
CA HIS A 992 -9.85 -38.61 2.87
C HIS A 992 -9.16 -39.24 1.66
N CYS A 993 -7.83 -39.20 1.60
CA CYS A 993 -7.06 -39.76 0.47
C CYS A 993 -6.35 -41.08 0.83
N GLY A 994 -6.43 -41.53 2.08
CA GLY A 994 -5.65 -42.67 2.58
C GLY A 994 -4.15 -42.37 2.68
N GLY A 995 -3.76 -41.10 2.81
CA GLY A 995 -2.37 -40.67 2.97
C GLY A 995 -1.58 -40.45 1.68
N VAL A 996 -0.36 -39.94 1.87
CA VAL A 996 0.67 -39.78 0.84
C VAL A 996 1.16 -41.16 0.37
N ARG A 997 1.54 -41.29 -0.90
CA ARG A 997 2.13 -42.53 -1.44
C ARG A 997 3.42 -42.86 -0.68
N GLY A 998 3.51 -44.06 -0.10
CA GLY A 998 4.63 -44.44 0.77
C GLY A 998 4.57 -43.90 2.21
N GLY A 999 3.47 -43.26 2.61
CA GLY A 999 3.27 -42.71 3.96
C GLY A 999 3.70 -41.25 4.10
N TRP A 1000 3.29 -40.60 5.20
CA TRP A 1000 3.50 -39.17 5.43
C TRP A 1000 4.98 -38.75 5.46
N ASP A 1001 5.88 -39.64 5.91
CA ASP A 1001 7.32 -39.38 5.87
C ASP A 1001 7.93 -39.40 4.47
N ASN A 1002 7.20 -39.90 3.47
CA ASN A 1002 7.57 -39.79 2.06
C ASN A 1002 7.12 -38.46 1.42
N LEU A 1003 6.42 -37.59 2.15
CA LEU A 1003 6.07 -36.26 1.67
C LEU A 1003 7.33 -35.41 1.43
N LEU A 1004 7.40 -34.75 0.27
CA LEU A 1004 8.38 -33.71 -0.03
C LEU A 1004 7.75 -32.33 0.21
N ALA A 1005 6.65 -32.06 -0.49
CA ALA A 1005 6.01 -30.76 -0.53
C ALA A 1005 4.53 -30.82 -0.94
N VAL A 1006 3.80 -29.73 -0.71
CA VAL A 1006 2.39 -29.57 -1.12
C VAL A 1006 2.20 -28.17 -1.70
N ILE A 1007 1.50 -28.05 -2.82
CA ILE A 1007 0.89 -26.78 -3.24
C ILE A 1007 -0.55 -26.78 -2.69
N PRO A 1008 -0.90 -25.92 -1.73
CA PRO A 1008 -2.13 -26.10 -0.94
C PRO A 1008 -3.40 -25.53 -1.60
N GLY A 1009 -3.27 -24.59 -2.54
CA GLY A 1009 -4.39 -23.77 -3.02
C GLY A 1009 -4.61 -23.72 -4.53
N GLY A 1010 -4.09 -24.67 -5.28
CA GLY A 1010 -3.96 -24.61 -6.73
C GLY A 1010 -2.60 -24.05 -7.13
N SER A 1011 -2.23 -24.28 -8.38
CA SER A 1011 -0.90 -23.95 -8.91
C SER A 1011 -0.51 -22.47 -8.85
N SER A 1012 -1.43 -21.55 -8.55
CA SER A 1012 -1.17 -20.14 -8.31
C SER A 1012 -0.56 -19.85 -6.93
N THR A 1013 -0.53 -20.82 -6.03
CA THR A 1013 -0.07 -20.62 -4.63
C THR A 1013 1.36 -21.13 -4.40
N PRO A 1014 2.17 -20.46 -3.53
CA PRO A 1014 3.50 -20.93 -3.16
C PRO A 1014 3.47 -22.35 -2.60
N VAL A 1015 4.41 -23.20 -3.05
CA VAL A 1015 4.61 -24.54 -2.50
C VAL A 1015 5.10 -24.47 -1.05
N ILE A 1016 4.59 -25.33 -0.17
CA ILE A 1016 5.06 -25.48 1.21
C ILE A 1016 5.78 -26.84 1.40
N PRO A 1017 6.91 -26.88 2.13
CA PRO A 1017 7.63 -28.12 2.41
C PRO A 1017 6.93 -28.93 3.52
N LYS A 1018 7.27 -30.22 3.66
CA LYS A 1018 6.73 -31.11 4.72
C LYS A 1018 6.75 -30.45 6.11
N SER A 1019 7.83 -29.77 6.49
CA SER A 1019 7.99 -29.15 7.82
C SER A 1019 6.95 -28.09 8.16
N VAL A 1020 6.42 -27.38 7.15
CA VAL A 1020 5.31 -26.45 7.30
C VAL A 1020 3.98 -27.20 7.23
N ALA A 1021 3.86 -28.12 6.26
CA ALA A 1021 2.65 -28.95 6.07
C ALA A 1021 2.28 -29.81 7.30
N ASP A 1022 3.26 -30.22 8.12
CA ASP A 1022 3.08 -31.00 9.35
C ASP A 1022 2.08 -30.35 10.34
N ASN A 1023 1.99 -29.02 10.39
CA ASN A 1023 1.12 -28.26 11.31
C ASN A 1023 0.16 -27.30 10.58
N GLN A 1024 0.04 -27.39 9.26
CA GLN A 1024 -0.72 -26.43 8.46
C GLN A 1024 -2.23 -26.62 8.61
N LEU A 1025 -2.97 -25.53 8.84
CA LEU A 1025 -4.44 -25.51 8.72
C LEU A 1025 -4.86 -25.05 7.32
N MET A 1026 -5.92 -25.66 6.80
CA MET A 1026 -6.48 -25.40 5.48
C MET A 1026 -7.54 -24.30 5.52
N ASP A 1027 -7.08 -23.07 5.74
CA ASP A 1027 -7.88 -21.86 5.58
C ASP A 1027 -7.07 -20.69 4.98
N PHE A 1028 -7.75 -19.58 4.66
CA PHE A 1028 -7.14 -18.46 3.95
C PHE A 1028 -6.05 -17.78 4.78
N ASP A 1029 -6.31 -17.56 6.06
CA ASP A 1029 -5.43 -16.74 6.89
C ASP A 1029 -4.21 -17.57 7.37
N ALA A 1030 -4.39 -18.83 7.79
CA ALA A 1030 -3.27 -19.70 8.19
C ALA A 1030 -2.30 -20.02 7.05
N LEU A 1031 -2.79 -20.17 5.82
CA LEU A 1031 -1.93 -20.37 4.66
C LEU A 1031 -1.21 -19.07 4.25
N LYS A 1032 -1.86 -17.91 4.40
CA LYS A 1032 -1.23 -16.60 4.20
C LYS A 1032 -0.11 -16.36 5.22
N ASP A 1033 -0.37 -16.66 6.49
CA ASP A 1033 0.61 -16.49 7.58
C ASP A 1033 1.84 -17.40 7.37
N SER A 1034 1.63 -18.56 6.73
CA SER A 1034 2.70 -19.48 6.30
C SER A 1034 3.28 -19.14 4.92
N GLN A 1035 3.10 -17.89 4.46
CA GLN A 1035 3.61 -17.32 3.21
C GLN A 1035 3.19 -18.06 1.94
N SER A 1036 2.03 -18.72 1.97
CA SER A 1036 1.34 -19.35 0.84
C SER A 1036 -0.09 -18.77 0.70
N GLY A 1037 -1.05 -19.54 0.19
CA GLY A 1037 -2.45 -19.14 0.13
C GLY A 1037 -3.40 -20.33 -0.04
N LEU A 1038 -4.66 -20.17 0.37
CA LEU A 1038 -5.69 -21.21 0.18
C LEU A 1038 -6.15 -21.30 -1.28
N GLY A 1039 -6.08 -20.20 -2.05
CA GLY A 1039 -6.51 -20.16 -3.44
C GLY A 1039 -7.88 -20.82 -3.67
N THR A 1040 -7.93 -21.83 -4.55
CA THR A 1040 -9.14 -22.62 -4.84
C THR A 1040 -9.37 -23.80 -3.89
N ALA A 1041 -8.42 -24.05 -2.97
CA ALA A 1041 -8.26 -25.25 -2.15
C ALA A 1041 -8.00 -26.54 -2.95
N ALA A 1042 -7.28 -26.42 -4.07
CA ALA A 1042 -6.71 -27.54 -4.81
C ALA A 1042 -5.36 -27.95 -4.22
N VAL A 1043 -5.33 -29.08 -3.51
CA VAL A 1043 -4.15 -29.60 -2.81
C VAL A 1043 -3.37 -30.51 -3.76
N ILE A 1044 -2.23 -30.04 -4.27
CA ILE A 1044 -1.34 -30.83 -5.13
C ILE A 1044 -0.20 -31.38 -4.28
N VAL A 1045 -0.24 -32.68 -3.99
CA VAL A 1045 0.73 -33.38 -3.12
C VAL A 1045 1.90 -33.91 -3.94
N MET A 1046 3.13 -33.68 -3.48
CA MET A 1046 4.35 -34.17 -4.11
C MET A 1046 5.17 -34.97 -3.10
N ASP A 1047 5.43 -36.25 -3.42
CA ASP A 1047 6.28 -37.13 -2.60
C ASP A 1047 7.77 -36.99 -3.00
N LYS A 1048 8.67 -37.61 -2.23
CA LYS A 1048 10.13 -37.56 -2.46
C LYS A 1048 10.62 -38.23 -3.75
N SER A 1049 9.74 -38.86 -4.53
CA SER A 1049 10.08 -39.34 -5.88
C SER A 1049 9.91 -38.25 -6.96
N THR A 1050 9.39 -37.09 -6.58
CA THR A 1050 9.12 -35.95 -7.47
C THR A 1050 10.37 -35.09 -7.65
N ASP A 1051 10.73 -34.80 -8.90
CA ASP A 1051 11.57 -33.64 -9.23
C ASP A 1051 10.71 -32.37 -9.11
N ILE A 1052 10.82 -31.68 -7.98
CA ILE A 1052 9.97 -30.53 -7.66
C ILE A 1052 10.30 -29.32 -8.54
N VAL A 1053 11.57 -29.14 -8.91
CA VAL A 1053 12.03 -28.08 -9.82
C VAL A 1053 11.39 -28.26 -11.21
N ARG A 1054 11.33 -29.50 -11.71
CA ARG A 1054 10.60 -29.87 -12.94
C ARG A 1054 9.09 -29.65 -12.81
N ALA A 1055 8.49 -29.97 -11.67
CA ALA A 1055 7.07 -29.72 -11.44
C ALA A 1055 6.74 -28.22 -11.54
N ILE A 1056 7.54 -27.36 -10.91
CA ILE A 1056 7.37 -25.90 -10.97
C ILE A 1056 7.72 -25.34 -12.37
N SER A 1057 8.77 -25.85 -13.03
CA SER A 1057 9.09 -25.52 -14.44
C SER A 1057 7.91 -25.82 -15.38
N ARG A 1058 7.20 -26.93 -15.15
CA ARG A 1058 5.97 -27.26 -15.89
C ARG A 1058 4.83 -26.28 -15.59
N LEU A 1059 4.73 -25.73 -14.38
CA LEU A 1059 3.78 -24.66 -14.05
C LEU A 1059 4.15 -23.33 -14.72
N SER A 1060 5.42 -22.92 -14.72
CA SER A 1060 5.88 -21.74 -15.47
C SER A 1060 5.56 -21.87 -16.96
N THR A 1061 5.71 -23.08 -17.52
CA THR A 1061 5.32 -23.39 -18.91
C THR A 1061 3.80 -23.28 -19.13
N PHE A 1062 2.97 -23.65 -18.15
CA PHE A 1062 1.52 -23.43 -18.19
C PHE A 1062 1.18 -21.94 -18.19
N TYR A 1063 1.73 -21.15 -17.27
CA TYR A 1063 1.45 -19.71 -17.21
C TYR A 1063 1.92 -18.94 -18.44
N LYS A 1064 3.06 -19.32 -19.04
CA LYS A 1064 3.53 -18.80 -20.32
C LYS A 1064 2.57 -19.12 -21.48
N HIS A 1065 1.85 -20.25 -21.41
CA HIS A 1065 0.85 -20.65 -22.41
C HIS A 1065 -0.47 -19.89 -22.21
N GLU A 1066 -0.90 -19.75 -20.96
CA GLU A 1066 -2.20 -19.18 -20.60
C GLU A 1066 -2.19 -17.65 -20.39
N SER A 1067 -1.05 -16.98 -20.55
CA SER A 1067 -0.99 -15.51 -20.51
C SER A 1067 -1.56 -14.88 -21.78
N CYS A 1068 -2.51 -13.94 -21.64
CA CYS A 1068 -3.08 -13.19 -22.76
C CYS A 1068 -2.12 -12.21 -23.45
N GLY A 1069 -0.90 -12.03 -22.91
CA GLY A 1069 0.14 -11.17 -23.47
C GLY A 1069 -0.15 -9.66 -23.45
N GLN A 1070 -1.17 -9.20 -22.72
CA GLN A 1070 -1.58 -7.79 -22.73
C GLN A 1070 -0.54 -6.85 -22.09
N CYS A 1071 -0.19 -7.06 -20.82
CA CYS A 1071 0.79 -6.23 -20.12
C CYS A 1071 2.22 -6.79 -20.26
N THR A 1072 3.19 -5.91 -20.50
CA THR A 1072 4.59 -6.30 -20.77
C THR A 1072 5.23 -7.11 -19.64
N PRO A 1073 5.10 -6.76 -18.34
CA PRO A 1073 5.73 -7.55 -17.27
C PRO A 1073 5.21 -9.00 -17.23
N CYS A 1074 3.93 -9.22 -17.50
CA CYS A 1074 3.39 -10.58 -17.60
C CYS A 1074 3.82 -11.28 -18.91
N ARG A 1075 3.71 -10.60 -20.06
CA ARG A 1075 3.99 -11.17 -21.38
C ARG A 1075 5.44 -11.66 -21.49
N GLU A 1076 6.40 -10.79 -21.17
CA GLU A 1076 7.81 -11.13 -21.28
C GLU A 1076 8.30 -11.88 -20.04
N GLY A 1077 7.88 -11.48 -18.84
CA GLY A 1077 8.28 -12.12 -17.58
C GLY A 1077 7.86 -13.59 -17.50
N SER A 1078 6.65 -13.96 -17.94
CA SER A 1078 6.23 -15.38 -17.94
C SER A 1078 7.05 -16.24 -18.91
N LYS A 1079 7.46 -15.68 -20.05
CA LYS A 1079 8.35 -16.34 -21.01
C LYS A 1079 9.77 -16.48 -20.43
N TRP A 1080 10.33 -15.41 -19.87
CA TRP A 1080 11.69 -15.39 -19.35
C TRP A 1080 11.85 -16.29 -18.13
N THR A 1081 10.95 -16.18 -17.14
CA THR A 1081 10.92 -17.06 -15.96
C THR A 1081 10.77 -18.54 -16.35
N MET A 1082 9.95 -18.88 -17.35
CA MET A 1082 9.87 -20.24 -17.89
C MET A 1082 11.22 -20.70 -18.49
N GLN A 1083 11.91 -19.87 -19.27
CA GLN A 1083 13.21 -20.22 -19.85
C GLN A 1083 14.29 -20.41 -18.77
N MET A 1084 14.30 -19.57 -17.72
CA MET A 1084 15.20 -19.76 -16.57
C MET A 1084 14.87 -21.05 -15.80
N MET A 1085 13.59 -21.33 -15.56
CA MET A 1085 13.14 -22.55 -14.90
C MET A 1085 13.49 -23.82 -15.68
N GLN A 1086 13.42 -23.82 -17.01
CA GLN A 1086 13.86 -24.95 -17.85
C GLN A 1086 15.39 -25.18 -17.79
N ARG A 1087 16.17 -24.12 -17.56
CA ARG A 1087 17.62 -24.23 -17.33
C ARG A 1087 17.94 -24.73 -15.91
N LEU A 1088 17.23 -24.25 -14.90
CA LEU A 1088 17.30 -24.80 -13.53
C LEU A 1088 16.79 -26.26 -13.45
N GLU A 1089 15.85 -26.67 -14.31
CA GLU A 1089 15.41 -28.06 -14.47
C GLU A 1089 16.53 -28.99 -14.98
N THR A 1090 17.52 -28.47 -15.69
CA THR A 1090 18.67 -29.26 -16.17
C THR A 1090 19.94 -29.03 -15.34
N GLY A 1091 19.97 -28.01 -14.48
CA GLY A 1091 21.18 -27.53 -13.80
C GLY A 1091 22.06 -26.62 -14.68
N ASN A 1092 21.63 -26.32 -15.91
CA ASN A 1092 22.36 -25.51 -16.89
C ASN A 1092 22.19 -23.99 -16.63
N ALA A 1093 22.53 -23.57 -15.42
CA ALA A 1093 22.45 -22.20 -14.92
C ALA A 1093 23.59 -21.93 -13.94
N ARG A 1094 23.75 -20.68 -13.49
CA ARG A 1094 24.65 -20.29 -12.39
C ARG A 1094 23.87 -20.06 -11.10
N GLU A 1095 24.48 -20.20 -9.94
CA GLU A 1095 23.81 -19.96 -8.64
C GLU A 1095 23.22 -18.54 -8.53
N ARG A 1096 23.90 -17.51 -9.09
CA ARG A 1096 23.41 -16.12 -9.19
C ARG A 1096 22.05 -16.02 -9.91
N GLU A 1097 21.76 -16.90 -10.86
CA GLU A 1097 20.49 -16.86 -11.60
C GLU A 1097 19.28 -17.23 -10.74
N ILE A 1098 19.48 -17.87 -9.57
CA ILE A 1098 18.42 -18.10 -8.59
C ILE A 1098 17.96 -16.75 -8.00
N ASP A 1099 18.89 -15.86 -7.68
CA ASP A 1099 18.59 -14.52 -7.16
C ASP A 1099 18.00 -13.62 -8.25
N MET A 1100 18.55 -13.64 -9.46
CA MET A 1100 17.96 -12.92 -10.61
C MET A 1100 16.53 -13.38 -10.91
N LEU A 1101 16.24 -14.68 -10.80
CA LEU A 1101 14.89 -15.21 -10.96
C LEU A 1101 13.96 -14.73 -9.83
N GLN A 1102 14.47 -14.65 -8.60
CA GLN A 1102 13.73 -14.10 -7.46
C GLN A 1102 13.43 -12.61 -7.66
N GLU A 1103 14.37 -11.81 -8.15
CA GLU A 1103 14.20 -10.39 -8.49
C GLU A 1103 13.20 -10.20 -9.63
N LEU A 1104 13.33 -10.95 -10.72
CA LEU A 1104 12.39 -10.92 -11.85
C LEU A 1104 10.95 -11.23 -11.42
N THR A 1105 10.75 -12.21 -10.53
CA THR A 1105 9.39 -12.50 -10.01
C THR A 1105 8.81 -11.34 -9.18
N LYS A 1106 9.65 -10.49 -8.56
CA LYS A 1106 9.23 -9.28 -7.85
C LYS A 1106 9.00 -8.08 -8.78
N GLN A 1107 9.70 -7.99 -9.90
CA GLN A 1107 9.41 -7.00 -10.95
C GLN A 1107 8.07 -7.29 -11.66
N VAL A 1108 7.59 -8.53 -11.66
CA VAL A 1108 6.26 -8.90 -12.19
C VAL A 1108 5.16 -8.62 -11.16
N GLU A 1109 5.33 -9.07 -9.93
CA GLU A 1109 4.37 -8.91 -8.83
C GLU A 1109 4.03 -7.42 -8.61
N GLY A 1110 2.74 -7.08 -8.52
CA GLY A 1110 2.25 -5.71 -8.38
C GLY A 1110 2.34 -4.82 -9.63
N HIS A 1111 3.01 -5.26 -10.70
CA HIS A 1111 3.24 -4.46 -11.93
C HIS A 1111 2.42 -4.95 -13.15
N THR A 1112 1.47 -5.87 -12.94
CA THR A 1112 0.61 -6.42 -14.00
C THR A 1112 -0.84 -5.93 -13.87
N ILE A 1113 -1.61 -6.01 -14.96
CA ILE A 1113 -3.02 -5.56 -14.98
C ILE A 1113 -3.93 -6.46 -14.12
N CYS A 1114 -3.54 -7.72 -13.92
CA CYS A 1114 -4.36 -8.73 -13.27
C CYS A 1114 -3.51 -9.76 -12.52
N ALA A 1115 -4.13 -10.46 -11.56
CA ALA A 1115 -3.48 -11.41 -10.65
C ALA A 1115 -2.77 -12.63 -11.29
N LEU A 1116 -2.75 -12.76 -12.63
CA LEU A 1116 -1.98 -13.80 -13.31
C LEU A 1116 -0.47 -13.58 -13.14
N GLY A 1117 0.00 -12.33 -13.00
CA GLY A 1117 1.42 -12.02 -12.73
C GLY A 1117 1.90 -12.67 -11.43
N GLU A 1118 1.17 -12.41 -10.36
CA GLU A 1118 1.33 -13.03 -9.04
C GLU A 1118 1.23 -14.56 -9.13
N ALA A 1119 0.22 -15.08 -9.84
CA ALA A 1119 -0.02 -16.52 -9.97
C ALA A 1119 1.15 -17.30 -10.59
N PHE A 1120 1.92 -16.71 -11.52
CA PHE A 1120 3.12 -17.37 -12.06
C PHE A 1120 4.41 -17.06 -11.30
N ALA A 1121 4.48 -15.91 -10.63
CA ALA A 1121 5.60 -15.54 -9.78
C ALA A 1121 5.66 -16.40 -8.51
N TRP A 1122 4.54 -16.53 -7.80
CA TRP A 1122 4.46 -17.15 -6.48
C TRP A 1122 4.93 -18.62 -6.39
N PRO A 1123 4.68 -19.52 -7.36
CA PRO A 1123 5.21 -20.88 -7.33
C PRO A 1123 6.73 -20.93 -7.42
N ILE A 1124 7.34 -20.02 -8.19
CA ILE A 1124 8.79 -19.87 -8.31
C ILE A 1124 9.37 -19.29 -7.01
N GLN A 1125 8.73 -18.26 -6.44
CA GLN A 1125 9.13 -17.70 -5.13
C GLN A 1125 9.01 -18.74 -3.99
N GLY A 1126 8.03 -19.65 -4.05
CA GLY A 1126 7.91 -20.77 -3.11
C GLY A 1126 9.03 -21.79 -3.29
N LEU A 1127 9.34 -22.15 -4.54
CA LEU A 1127 10.44 -23.07 -4.87
C LEU A 1127 11.79 -22.53 -4.37
N ILE A 1128 12.11 -21.27 -4.69
CA ILE A 1128 13.38 -20.66 -4.28
C ILE A 1128 13.48 -20.63 -2.75
N ARG A 1129 12.45 -20.15 -2.06
CA ARG A 1129 12.43 -20.03 -0.59
C ARG A 1129 12.62 -21.35 0.17
N HIS A 1130 12.08 -22.45 -0.35
CA HIS A 1130 12.08 -23.74 0.37
C HIS A 1130 13.03 -24.79 -0.21
N PHE A 1131 13.41 -24.67 -1.49
CA PHE A 1131 14.18 -25.66 -2.25
C PHE A 1131 15.40 -25.06 -2.98
N ARG A 1132 15.84 -23.84 -2.63
CA ARG A 1132 17.15 -23.30 -3.10
C ARG A 1132 18.33 -24.27 -2.93
N PRO A 1133 18.49 -25.02 -1.83
CA PRO A 1133 19.57 -26.00 -1.72
C PRO A 1133 19.51 -27.12 -2.79
N GLU A 1134 18.32 -27.46 -3.28
CA GLU A 1134 18.12 -28.43 -4.37
C GLU A 1134 18.47 -27.82 -5.74
N LEU A 1135 18.08 -26.56 -5.98
CA LEU A 1135 18.47 -25.80 -7.18
C LEU A 1135 20.00 -25.68 -7.28
N GLU A 1136 20.66 -25.25 -6.21
CA GLU A 1136 22.12 -25.15 -6.15
C GLU A 1136 22.81 -26.51 -6.27
N ALA A 1137 22.27 -27.57 -5.64
CA ALA A 1137 22.82 -28.92 -5.77
C ALA A 1137 22.75 -29.43 -7.22
N ARG A 1138 21.65 -29.15 -7.93
CA ARG A 1138 21.49 -29.47 -9.36
C ARG A 1138 22.51 -28.71 -10.21
N ILE A 1139 22.71 -27.41 -9.98
CA ILE A 1139 23.73 -26.60 -10.66
C ILE A 1139 25.11 -27.21 -10.44
N ARG A 1140 25.53 -27.39 -9.18
CA ARG A 1140 26.85 -27.95 -8.83
C ARG A 1140 27.07 -29.37 -9.38
N GLN A 1141 26.02 -30.18 -9.52
CA GLN A 1141 26.10 -31.48 -10.22
C GLN A 1141 26.36 -31.30 -11.72
N TYR A 1142 25.60 -30.43 -12.38
CA TYR A 1142 25.76 -30.16 -13.81
C TYR A 1142 27.16 -29.60 -14.13
N GLU A 1143 27.66 -28.65 -13.33
CA GLU A 1143 29.04 -28.13 -13.46
C GLU A 1143 30.10 -29.23 -13.36
N LYS A 1144 29.91 -30.21 -12.45
CA LYS A 1144 30.81 -31.34 -12.27
C LYS A 1144 30.77 -32.33 -13.44
N GLU A 1145 29.59 -32.55 -14.02
CA GLU A 1145 29.43 -33.39 -15.23
C GLU A 1145 30.01 -32.70 -16.48
N LEU A 1146 29.91 -31.37 -16.55
CA LEU A 1146 30.45 -30.52 -17.61
C LEU A 1146 31.97 -30.31 -17.52
N GLY A 1147 32.53 -30.44 -16.31
CA GLY A 1147 33.95 -30.19 -16.01
C GLY A 1147 34.32 -28.71 -15.86
N ALA A 1148 33.35 -27.80 -15.96
CA ALA A 1148 33.49 -26.35 -15.78
C ALA A 1148 32.10 -25.72 -15.57
N ALA A 1149 32.05 -24.50 -15.04
CA ALA A 1149 30.81 -23.74 -14.88
C ALA A 1149 30.23 -23.29 -16.24
N PRO A 1150 28.91 -23.39 -16.48
CA PRO A 1150 28.28 -22.82 -17.66
C PRO A 1150 28.36 -21.29 -17.65
N PHE A 1151 28.30 -20.67 -18.83
CA PHE A 1151 28.13 -19.22 -18.91
C PHE A 1151 26.68 -18.82 -18.59
N ALA A 1152 26.47 -17.56 -18.20
CA ALA A 1152 25.15 -16.99 -18.00
C ALA A 1152 24.27 -17.23 -19.24
N GLY A 1153 23.01 -17.61 -19.04
CA GLY A 1153 22.13 -18.08 -20.13
C GLY A 1153 22.24 -19.58 -20.44
N GLY A 1154 23.13 -20.32 -19.77
CA GLY A 1154 23.29 -21.77 -19.92
C GLY A 1154 24.11 -22.18 -21.14
N TRP A 1155 25.07 -21.36 -21.56
CA TRP A 1155 25.95 -21.71 -22.67
C TRP A 1155 27.11 -22.61 -22.23
N HIS A 1156 27.40 -23.64 -23.02
CA HIS A 1156 28.54 -24.54 -22.82
C HIS A 1156 29.87 -23.74 -22.86
N PRO A 1157 30.88 -24.05 -22.01
CA PRO A 1157 32.18 -23.36 -21.99
C PRO A 1157 32.88 -23.21 -23.34
N ASN A 1158 32.78 -24.23 -24.21
CA ASN A 1158 33.34 -24.17 -25.58
C ASN A 1158 32.49 -23.36 -26.58
N SER A 1159 31.32 -22.83 -26.20
CA SER A 1159 30.41 -22.17 -27.15
C SER A 1159 31.05 -20.95 -27.84
N ARG A 1160 31.96 -20.23 -27.18
CA ARG A 1160 32.74 -19.15 -27.82
C ARG A 1160 33.70 -19.69 -28.90
N ALA A 1161 34.31 -20.85 -28.67
CA ALA A 1161 35.16 -21.53 -29.65
C ALA A 1161 34.34 -22.16 -30.81
N GLU A 1162 33.07 -22.47 -30.57
CA GLU A 1162 32.09 -22.88 -31.59
C GLU A 1162 31.49 -21.69 -32.38
N GLY A 1163 31.94 -20.45 -32.11
CA GLY A 1163 31.47 -19.25 -32.82
C GLY A 1163 30.10 -18.73 -32.37
N LYS A 1164 29.58 -19.18 -31.23
CA LYS A 1164 28.33 -18.65 -30.65
C LYS A 1164 28.62 -17.35 -29.92
N LEU A 1165 27.82 -16.32 -30.20
CA LEU A 1165 27.75 -15.10 -29.39
C LEU A 1165 27.19 -15.46 -28.01
N ILE A 1166 27.93 -15.09 -26.97
CA ILE A 1166 27.55 -15.27 -25.56
C ILE A 1166 27.83 -13.96 -24.86
N SER A 1167 26.81 -13.38 -24.23
CA SER A 1167 26.94 -12.19 -23.38
C SER A 1167 28.12 -12.31 -22.41
N PRO A 1168 28.84 -11.21 -22.12
CA PRO A 1168 29.81 -11.14 -21.05
C PRO A 1168 29.11 -11.03 -19.69
N GLY A 1169 28.39 -12.08 -19.29
CA GLY A 1169 27.75 -12.15 -17.98
C GLY A 1169 28.77 -12.16 -16.84
N MET A 1170 28.82 -11.04 -16.10
CA MET A 1170 29.55 -10.87 -14.83
C MET A 1170 29.07 -11.86 -13.77
#